data_AF-A0A537JXD7-F1
#
_entry.id   AF-A0A537JXD7-F1
#
_cell.length_a   1.000
_cell.length_b   1.000
_cell.length_c   1.000
_cell.angle_alpha   90.00
_cell.angle_beta   90.00
_cell.angle_gamma   90.00
#
_symmetry.space_group_name_H-M   'P 1'
#
loop_
_entity.id
_entity.type
_entity.pdbx_description
1 polymer ?
#
loop_
_entity_poly.entity_id
_entity_poly.type
_entity_poly.pdbx_seq_one_letter_code
_entity_poly.pdbx_strand_id
1 'polypeptide(L)'
;MQMAMTSEPTSAAKDAAAGPAPLPQETLEFFGGDELRARVFVDKYALRDRDGGLLERTPVEMWERIARGVAGVEPTPEARERYAREFYWLLEGFRFIPGGRIMHAVGNPKRVTNLNCFPPGTRVLTRAGFKTIEEVRVGDEVLTHRNRFRNVTHTMHRETVEPLRTMRLWYLGDRQITTTKEHRFMAFDGSRADWVEAQHLTPSHYVKVGRIDETLPVSELDLSEYVSAAAVEDEVGKLYTVTAFIGGQGARRSAESKRIARTVPVDERFGLWLGYFMAEGGVTDNSVYFTFNKNEEAYAEAICNLTQQLFGVEAAIQRREGQEGHWLRVYVHSKLMVEFVRAFFGGATHAHDKRLPAWFLTAQKTVQKAFISALFLGDGVLRDDFAKLFLANPELIRQVYAILLRLGVVASIRWEGILRYTRHRGMWIHIGTQRYVEAIQAWVEGKWEYESALEEAASNYFYKVVEGELFVKVKECGWTQTAVPQDAHASAAETVYDLSVEDDHSFVAEFAVAHNCYVIPFKDDSIESIFQWMKEAARTYSLGGGVGGDISVLRPAGAPVNNAARTSTGSISFMELMSLTTGTIGQSGRRGALMITIADNHPDVLEFTKIKRNLSRVRYANISVRISDAFMRAVEADGDWELSFENDRASVQRTVRAREVWNELVRGARDYAEPGVIFWDTIKRWSTTEYNGMNVITTNPCSEIPLEPYGACCLGNLGLAEFVKDEFTPQAEVDWLHLEQALRLATRFLDDILDYNADKHPLPEQREASLYSRRIGVGFTGLGDML
;
A
#
# COMPACT_ATOMS: atom_id res chain seq x y z
N MET A 1 -23.59 -10.89 -46.52
CA MET A 1 -22.45 -11.27 -45.66
C MET A 1 -22.19 -10.11 -44.73
N GLN A 2 -22.36 -10.29 -43.43
CA GLN A 2 -22.47 -9.21 -42.45
C GLN A 2 -21.90 -9.72 -41.13
N MET A 3 -20.95 -8.99 -40.54
CA MET A 3 -20.43 -9.27 -39.20
C MET A 3 -20.44 -7.97 -38.41
N ALA A 4 -21.17 -7.96 -37.31
CA ALA A 4 -21.02 -6.97 -36.26
C ALA A 4 -20.04 -7.51 -35.22
N MET A 5 -19.34 -6.61 -34.53
CA MET A 5 -18.65 -6.92 -33.27
C MET A 5 -19.16 -5.94 -32.22
N THR A 6 -19.75 -6.49 -31.16
CA THR A 6 -20.23 -5.75 -29.98
C THR A 6 -19.30 -6.02 -28.81
N SER A 7 -18.83 -4.98 -28.14
CA SER A 7 -18.00 -5.07 -26.93
C SER A 7 -18.79 -4.68 -25.69
N GLU A 8 -18.87 -5.55 -24.70
CA GLU A 8 -19.52 -5.30 -23.42
C GLU A 8 -18.62 -4.51 -22.43
N PRO A 9 -19.17 -3.92 -21.35
CA PRO A 9 -18.41 -3.11 -20.39
C PRO A 9 -17.60 -3.95 -19.39
N THR A 10 -16.56 -3.37 -18.81
CA THR A 10 -15.66 -4.03 -17.86
C THR A 10 -16.15 -4.01 -16.40
N SER A 11 -15.58 -4.89 -15.57
CA SER A 11 -16.12 -5.31 -14.26
C SER A 11 -16.05 -4.30 -13.11
N ALA A 12 -15.35 -3.17 -13.26
CA ALA A 12 -15.04 -2.21 -12.18
C ALA A 12 -16.27 -1.50 -11.54
N ALA A 13 -17.49 -1.82 -11.97
CA ALA A 13 -18.73 -1.26 -11.46
C ALA A 13 -19.37 -2.06 -10.30
N LYS A 14 -18.77 -3.18 -9.84
CA LYS A 14 -19.38 -4.07 -8.83
C LYS A 14 -18.90 -3.87 -7.39
N ASP A 15 -17.69 -3.35 -7.17
CA ASP A 15 -17.01 -3.48 -5.86
C ASP A 15 -17.45 -2.44 -4.80
N ALA A 16 -18.38 -1.54 -5.14
CA ALA A 16 -18.81 -0.41 -4.31
C ALA A 16 -19.78 -0.77 -3.15
N ALA A 17 -19.73 -2.01 -2.63
CA ALA A 17 -20.83 -2.61 -1.86
C ALA A 17 -20.51 -3.06 -0.41
N ALA A 18 -19.26 -2.97 0.05
CA ALA A 18 -18.85 -3.42 1.40
C ALA A 18 -18.45 -2.24 2.31
N GLY A 19 -18.85 -2.29 3.58
CA GLY A 19 -18.65 -1.22 4.56
C GLY A 19 -17.31 -1.27 5.34
N PRO A 20 -16.97 -0.21 6.09
CA PRO A 20 -15.72 -0.11 6.86
C PRO A 20 -15.71 -1.00 8.12
N ALA A 21 -14.50 -1.22 8.67
CA ALA A 21 -14.23 -2.07 9.83
C ALA A 21 -14.77 -1.50 11.17
N PRO A 22 -14.67 -2.22 12.31
CA PRO A 22 -14.94 -1.67 13.64
C PRO A 22 -13.96 -0.56 14.08
N LEU A 23 -14.13 -0.03 15.28
CA LEU A 23 -13.25 0.96 15.93
C LEU A 23 -12.75 0.44 17.29
N PRO A 24 -11.58 0.90 17.78
CA PRO A 24 -11.16 0.63 19.15
C PRO A 24 -12.12 1.30 20.13
N GLN A 25 -12.45 0.61 21.22
CA GLN A 25 -13.40 1.12 22.21
C GLN A 25 -12.85 2.37 22.90
N GLU A 26 -11.56 2.40 23.21
CA GLU A 26 -10.88 3.55 23.84
C GLU A 26 -10.91 4.78 22.93
N THR A 27 -10.81 4.60 21.61
CA THR A 27 -10.96 5.68 20.63
C THR A 27 -12.41 6.17 20.58
N LEU A 28 -13.37 5.24 20.57
CA LEU A 28 -14.79 5.59 20.47
C LEU A 28 -15.30 6.29 21.74
N GLU A 29 -14.85 5.84 22.92
CA GLU A 29 -15.08 6.49 24.21
C GLU A 29 -14.42 7.88 24.26
N PHE A 30 -13.19 8.03 23.77
CA PHE A 30 -12.52 9.34 23.66
C PHE A 30 -13.33 10.34 22.80
N PHE A 31 -13.93 9.87 21.71
CA PHE A 31 -14.81 10.70 20.86
C PHE A 31 -16.30 10.64 21.27
N GLY A 32 -16.62 10.17 22.48
CA GLY A 32 -17.98 10.20 23.03
C GLY A 32 -19.03 9.39 22.25
N GLY A 33 -18.61 8.42 21.43
CA GLY A 33 -19.46 7.65 20.52
C GLY A 33 -19.44 8.10 19.05
N ASP A 34 -18.72 9.16 18.69
CA ASP A 34 -18.60 9.61 17.29
C ASP A 34 -17.69 8.68 16.47
N GLU A 35 -18.30 7.71 15.79
CA GLU A 35 -17.61 6.79 14.89
C GLU A 35 -16.86 7.50 13.75
N LEU A 36 -17.34 8.64 13.24
CA LEU A 36 -16.72 9.31 12.09
C LEU A 36 -15.43 10.02 12.49
N ARG A 37 -15.41 10.72 13.63
CA ARG A 37 -14.19 11.32 14.20
C ARG A 37 -13.17 10.25 14.57
N ALA A 38 -13.62 9.19 15.25
CA ALA A 38 -12.79 8.04 15.57
C ALA A 38 -12.18 7.39 14.30
N ARG A 39 -12.98 7.18 13.24
CA ARG A 39 -12.52 6.67 11.94
C ARG A 39 -11.43 7.55 11.32
N VAL A 40 -11.68 8.85 11.24
CA VAL A 40 -10.77 9.80 10.60
C VAL A 40 -9.43 9.88 11.34
N PHE A 41 -9.45 9.86 12.68
CA PHE A 41 -8.22 9.77 13.49
C PHE A 41 -7.47 8.47 13.21
N VAL A 42 -8.14 7.32 13.36
CA VAL A 42 -7.57 5.96 13.24
C VAL A 42 -6.96 5.71 11.86
N ASP A 43 -7.64 6.08 10.78
CA ASP A 43 -7.21 5.74 9.42
C ASP A 43 -6.15 6.70 8.86
N LYS A 44 -6.11 7.97 9.30
CA LYS A 44 -5.31 9.03 8.66
C LYS A 44 -4.20 9.63 9.51
N TYR A 45 -4.31 9.67 10.84
CA TYR A 45 -3.46 10.53 11.68
C TYR A 45 -2.77 9.82 12.84
N ALA A 46 -3.48 8.92 13.51
CA ALA A 46 -2.93 8.06 14.54
C ALA A 46 -1.67 7.36 14.01
N LEU A 47 -0.57 7.41 14.77
CA LEU A 47 0.62 6.65 14.42
C LEU A 47 0.22 5.19 14.41
N ARG A 48 0.50 4.60 13.26
CA ARG A 48 0.57 3.16 13.14
C ARG A 48 2.03 2.79 13.20
N ASP A 49 2.28 1.70 13.90
CA ASP A 49 3.52 0.94 13.81
C ASP A 49 3.80 0.57 12.34
N ARG A 50 4.70 -0.37 12.15
CA ARG A 50 5.23 -0.71 10.84
C ARG A 50 4.32 -1.68 10.09
N ASP A 51 3.22 -2.07 10.72
CA ASP A 51 2.41 -3.27 10.53
C ASP A 51 0.90 -2.97 10.58
N GLY A 52 0.51 -1.72 10.82
CA GLY A 52 -0.86 -1.27 10.73
C GLY A 52 -1.66 -1.44 12.01
N GLY A 53 -1.04 -1.97 13.06
CA GLY A 53 -1.52 -1.81 14.42
C GLY A 53 -1.55 -0.33 14.80
N LEU A 54 -2.37 -0.02 15.78
CA LEU A 54 -2.65 1.34 16.19
C LEU A 54 -1.85 1.62 17.48
N LEU A 55 -0.70 2.28 17.33
CA LEU A 55 0.11 2.69 18.49
C LEU A 55 -0.57 3.80 19.28
N GLU A 56 -1.40 4.60 18.60
CA GLU A 56 -2.10 5.75 19.18
C GLU A 56 -3.60 5.47 19.15
N ARG A 57 -4.08 4.81 20.20
CA ARG A 57 -5.50 4.49 20.39
C ARG A 57 -6.32 5.73 20.69
N THR A 58 -5.68 6.73 21.28
CA THR A 58 -6.23 8.01 21.65
C THR A 58 -5.40 9.14 21.03
N PRO A 59 -6.01 10.30 20.75
CA PRO A 59 -5.27 11.50 20.36
C PRO A 59 -4.21 11.92 21.38
N VAL A 60 -4.34 11.55 22.66
CA VAL A 60 -3.34 11.82 23.71
C VAL A 60 -1.95 11.29 23.35
N GLU A 61 -1.88 10.05 22.88
CA GLU A 61 -0.61 9.41 22.51
C GLU A 61 -0.01 10.07 21.24
N MET A 62 -0.88 10.47 20.30
CA MET A 62 -0.52 11.29 19.13
C MET A 62 0.07 12.64 19.55
N TRP A 63 -0.54 13.31 20.52
CA TRP A 63 -0.06 14.59 21.04
C TRP A 63 1.29 14.45 21.74
N GLU A 64 1.50 13.40 22.54
CA GLU A 64 2.80 13.11 23.17
C GLU A 64 3.92 12.85 22.15
N ARG A 65 3.70 11.99 21.15
CA ARG A 65 4.68 11.73 20.09
C ARG A 65 5.03 13.01 19.36
N ILE A 66 4.01 13.73 18.89
CA ILE A 66 4.21 14.88 18.02
C ILE A 66 4.95 15.98 18.80
N ALA A 67 4.53 16.26 20.04
CA ALA A 67 5.19 17.25 20.89
C ALA A 67 6.67 16.95 21.13
N ARG A 68 7.01 15.72 21.56
CA ARG A 68 8.42 15.29 21.75
C ARG A 68 9.20 15.26 20.44
N GLY A 69 8.55 14.87 19.34
CA GLY A 69 9.16 14.74 18.02
C GLY A 69 9.53 16.09 17.39
N VAL A 70 8.70 17.12 17.57
CA VAL A 70 9.03 18.50 17.16
C VAL A 70 10.10 19.08 18.07
N ALA A 71 9.86 19.07 19.39
CA ALA A 71 10.77 19.68 20.36
C ALA A 71 12.19 19.10 20.30
N GLY A 72 12.38 17.88 19.77
CA GLY A 72 13.68 17.26 19.54
C GLY A 72 14.67 18.05 18.66
N VAL A 73 14.22 19.05 17.88
CA VAL A 73 15.12 19.94 17.11
C VAL A 73 15.82 20.98 17.98
N GLU A 74 15.28 21.29 19.16
CA GLU A 74 15.80 22.32 20.07
C GLU A 74 17.26 22.04 20.47
N PRO A 75 18.09 23.07 20.71
CA PRO A 75 19.55 22.90 20.83
C PRO A 75 19.99 22.31 22.18
N THR A 76 19.22 22.50 23.25
CA THR A 76 19.57 22.03 24.60
C THR A 76 18.52 21.04 25.16
N PRO A 77 18.91 20.06 26.01
CA PRO A 77 17.97 19.14 26.65
C PRO A 77 16.85 19.85 27.43
N GLU A 78 17.18 20.97 28.09
CA GLU A 78 16.24 21.77 28.87
C GLU A 78 15.19 22.45 28.00
N ALA A 79 15.57 22.90 26.80
CA ALA A 79 14.64 23.44 25.81
C ALA A 79 13.75 22.33 25.22
N ARG A 80 14.32 21.17 24.87
CA ARG A 80 13.57 19.99 24.38
C ARG A 80 12.47 19.59 25.36
N GLU A 81 12.84 19.42 26.64
CA GLU A 81 11.93 19.00 27.70
C GLU A 81 10.91 20.11 28.06
N ARG A 82 11.27 21.39 27.96
CA ARG A 82 10.32 22.49 28.10
C ARG A 82 9.28 22.48 26.97
N TYR A 83 9.73 22.52 25.72
CA TYR A 83 8.83 22.64 24.57
C TYR A 83 8.04 21.35 24.31
N ALA A 84 8.54 20.17 24.68
CA ALA A 84 7.73 18.95 24.64
C ALA A 84 6.47 19.04 25.54
N ARG A 85 6.55 19.71 26.69
CA ARG A 85 5.36 19.93 27.54
C ARG A 85 4.46 21.04 27.00
N GLU A 86 5.04 22.15 26.53
CA GLU A 86 4.27 23.26 25.95
C GLU A 86 3.55 22.84 24.65
N PHE A 87 4.19 22.04 23.80
CA PHE A 87 3.59 21.47 22.59
C PHE A 87 2.57 20.36 22.89
N TYR A 88 2.73 19.58 23.97
CA TYR A 88 1.69 18.63 24.37
C TYR A 88 0.42 19.38 24.78
N TRP A 89 0.53 20.39 25.65
CA TRP A 89 -0.61 21.24 26.06
C TRP A 89 -1.29 21.94 24.88
N LEU A 90 -0.51 22.38 23.89
CA LEU A 90 -0.99 22.99 22.65
C LEU A 90 -1.85 22.03 21.81
N LEU A 91 -1.44 20.76 21.73
CA LEU A 91 -2.10 19.75 20.90
C LEU A 91 -3.31 19.14 21.60
N GLU A 92 -3.26 19.06 22.94
CA GLU A 92 -4.32 18.51 23.79
C GLU A 92 -5.69 19.17 23.56
N GLY A 93 -6.75 18.36 23.59
CA GLY A 93 -8.12 18.77 23.24
C GLY A 93 -8.36 18.96 21.73
N PHE A 94 -7.34 18.87 20.88
CA PHE A 94 -7.34 19.45 19.54
C PHE A 94 -7.37 21.00 19.53
N ARG A 95 -6.95 21.63 20.64
CA ARG A 95 -6.66 23.08 20.71
C ARG A 95 -5.81 23.54 19.52
N PHE A 96 -4.89 22.69 19.07
CA PHE A 96 -4.21 22.81 17.78
C PHE A 96 -4.13 21.47 17.04
N ILE A 97 -4.36 21.52 15.73
CA ILE A 97 -4.37 20.39 14.80
C ILE A 97 -3.33 20.63 13.72
N PRO A 98 -2.12 20.04 13.80
CA PRO A 98 -1.14 20.14 12.73
C PRO A 98 -1.67 19.60 11.41
N GLY A 99 -1.17 20.11 10.28
CA GLY A 99 -1.54 19.60 8.96
C GLY A 99 -1.27 18.10 8.88
N GLY A 100 -2.18 17.31 8.29
CA GLY A 100 -2.17 15.84 8.44
C GLY A 100 -0.87 15.12 8.07
N ARG A 101 0.00 15.72 7.26
CA ARG A 101 1.36 15.20 6.97
C ARG A 101 2.31 15.34 8.16
N ILE A 102 2.20 16.41 8.93
CA ILE A 102 2.92 16.65 10.18
C ILE A 102 2.43 15.64 11.23
N MET A 103 1.12 15.50 11.40
CA MET A 103 0.55 14.49 12.31
C MET A 103 0.99 13.07 11.94
N HIS A 104 1.10 12.74 10.65
CA HIS A 104 1.59 11.44 10.20
C HIS A 104 3.13 11.28 10.27
N ALA A 105 3.94 12.34 10.17
CA ALA A 105 5.39 12.22 9.97
C ALA A 105 6.28 12.63 11.16
N VAL A 106 5.78 13.43 12.12
CA VAL A 106 6.59 13.88 13.27
C VAL A 106 6.74 12.76 14.29
N GLY A 107 7.97 12.41 14.66
CA GLY A 107 8.22 11.31 15.59
C GLY A 107 7.85 9.93 15.04
N ASN A 108 7.11 9.85 13.93
CA ASN A 108 7.02 8.65 13.12
C ASN A 108 8.44 8.37 12.60
N PRO A 109 9.08 7.27 13.00
CA PRO A 109 10.50 7.06 12.70
C PRO A 109 10.77 6.99 11.19
N LYS A 110 9.77 6.59 10.40
CA LYS A 110 9.71 6.50 8.93
C LYS A 110 10.16 7.77 8.17
N ARG A 111 11.44 7.91 7.77
CA ARG A 111 11.92 9.00 6.87
C ARG A 111 11.22 9.00 5.49
N VAL A 112 10.55 10.11 5.16
CA VAL A 112 9.83 10.39 3.90
C VAL A 112 10.66 11.46 3.16
N THR A 113 11.21 11.35 1.94
CA THR A 113 10.80 10.70 0.66
C THR A 113 11.97 10.18 -0.22
N ASN A 114 11.78 9.22 -1.15
CA ASN A 114 12.55 9.02 -2.42
C ASN A 114 11.96 7.89 -3.33
N LEU A 115 12.51 7.66 -4.54
CA LEU A 115 12.06 6.62 -5.51
C LEU A 115 12.74 5.27 -5.29
N ASN A 116 12.01 4.18 -5.52
CA ASN A 116 12.27 2.87 -4.93
C ASN A 116 11.97 1.73 -5.94
N CYS A 117 12.94 1.12 -6.65
CA CYS A 117 12.63 0.12 -7.70
C CYS A 117 13.32 -1.25 -7.54
N PHE A 118 12.65 -2.36 -7.88
CA PHE A 118 13.15 -3.75 -7.84
C PHE A 118 13.36 -4.34 -9.26
N PRO A 119 14.31 -5.24 -9.52
CA PRO A 119 14.45 -5.92 -10.81
C PRO A 119 13.32 -6.96 -11.03
N PRO A 120 13.09 -7.41 -12.29
CA PRO A 120 12.13 -8.44 -12.60
C PRO A 120 12.43 -9.77 -11.88
N GLY A 121 11.40 -10.59 -11.71
CA GLY A 121 11.45 -11.83 -10.96
C GLY A 121 11.35 -11.66 -9.44
N THR A 122 11.40 -10.44 -8.91
CA THR A 122 11.18 -10.11 -7.49
C THR A 122 9.76 -10.50 -7.08
N ARG A 123 9.58 -11.37 -6.06
CA ARG A 123 8.25 -11.80 -5.63
C ARG A 123 7.53 -10.72 -4.81
N VAL A 124 6.34 -10.32 -5.24
CA VAL A 124 5.41 -9.48 -4.47
C VAL A 124 4.30 -10.36 -3.90
N LEU A 125 3.98 -10.18 -2.61
CA LEU A 125 2.89 -10.91 -1.94
C LEU A 125 1.54 -10.25 -2.27
N THR A 126 0.78 -10.88 -3.16
CA THR A 126 -0.56 -10.44 -3.60
C THR A 126 -1.66 -11.26 -2.95
N ARG A 127 -2.92 -10.79 -2.98
CA ARG A 127 -4.09 -11.57 -2.53
C ARG A 127 -4.19 -12.93 -3.27
N ALA A 128 -3.79 -12.95 -4.53
CA ALA A 128 -3.73 -14.15 -5.38
C ALA A 128 -2.47 -15.01 -5.15
N GLY A 129 -1.71 -14.78 -4.07
CA GLY A 129 -0.43 -15.43 -3.78
C GLY A 129 0.77 -14.63 -4.31
N PHE A 130 1.96 -15.27 -4.38
CA PHE A 130 3.16 -14.59 -4.88
C PHE A 130 3.16 -14.47 -6.41
N LYS A 131 3.13 -13.22 -6.90
CA LYS A 131 3.44 -12.87 -8.30
C LYS A 131 4.88 -12.35 -8.38
N THR A 132 5.51 -12.33 -9.55
CA THR A 132 6.67 -11.45 -9.77
C THR A 132 6.22 -10.00 -9.94
N ILE A 133 7.09 -9.01 -9.68
CA ILE A 133 6.72 -7.59 -9.75
C ILE A 133 6.27 -7.16 -11.16
N GLU A 134 6.81 -7.79 -12.20
CA GLU A 134 6.40 -7.61 -13.61
C GLU A 134 5.14 -8.40 -14.00
N GLU A 135 4.66 -9.31 -13.15
CA GLU A 135 3.34 -9.97 -13.26
C GLU A 135 2.21 -9.18 -12.57
N VAL A 136 2.52 -8.32 -11.59
CA VAL A 136 1.54 -7.48 -10.88
C VAL A 136 0.86 -6.48 -11.83
N ARG A 137 -0.45 -6.28 -11.66
CA ARG A 137 -1.30 -5.38 -12.47
C ARG A 137 -2.01 -4.36 -11.60
N VAL A 138 -2.50 -3.28 -12.21
CA VAL A 138 -3.43 -2.35 -11.56
C VAL A 138 -4.71 -3.12 -11.21
N GLY A 139 -5.20 -2.96 -9.98
CA GLY A 139 -6.30 -3.76 -9.42
C GLY A 139 -5.88 -5.09 -8.79
N ASP A 140 -4.58 -5.46 -8.81
CA ASP A 140 -4.10 -6.50 -7.89
C ASP A 140 -4.02 -5.93 -6.48
N GLU A 141 -4.61 -6.62 -5.52
CA GLU A 141 -4.36 -6.38 -4.11
C GLU A 141 -2.97 -6.89 -3.70
N VAL A 142 -2.14 -6.03 -3.10
CA VAL A 142 -0.82 -6.41 -2.54
C VAL A 142 -0.73 -6.07 -1.06
N LEU A 143 -0.05 -6.94 -0.30
CA LEU A 143 0.16 -6.77 1.13
C LEU A 143 0.98 -5.51 1.36
N THR A 144 0.55 -4.63 2.25
CA THR A 144 1.18 -3.32 2.51
C THR A 144 2.21 -3.40 3.64
N HIS A 145 2.74 -2.24 4.07
CA HIS A 145 3.36 -2.18 5.39
C HIS A 145 2.34 -2.56 6.47
N ARG A 146 1.06 -2.22 6.32
CA ARG A 146 0.02 -2.41 7.34
C ARG A 146 -0.56 -3.84 7.46
N ASN A 147 0.20 -4.89 7.10
CA ASN A 147 -0.15 -6.33 7.14
C ASN A 147 -1.54 -6.71 6.57
N ARG A 148 -2.10 -5.79 5.80
CA ARG A 148 -3.37 -5.80 5.09
C ARG A 148 -3.09 -5.59 3.62
N PHE A 149 -3.90 -6.16 2.74
CA PHE A 149 -3.79 -5.93 1.31
C PHE A 149 -4.54 -4.66 0.91
N ARG A 150 -4.05 -4.03 -0.16
CA ARG A 150 -4.57 -2.80 -0.73
C ARG A 150 -4.35 -2.82 -2.24
N ASN A 151 -5.24 -2.19 -3.01
CA ASN A 151 -5.16 -2.21 -4.47
C ASN A 151 -3.89 -1.50 -4.98
N VAL A 152 -3.20 -2.15 -5.90
CA VAL A 152 -2.19 -1.50 -6.76
C VAL A 152 -2.93 -0.54 -7.69
N THR A 153 -2.71 0.75 -7.45
CA THR A 153 -3.24 1.86 -8.26
C THR A 153 -2.42 2.07 -9.53
N HIS A 154 -1.10 1.86 -9.47
CA HIS A 154 -0.18 2.02 -10.59
C HIS A 154 0.97 1.01 -10.52
N THR A 155 1.36 0.49 -11.68
CA THR A 155 2.59 -0.29 -11.88
C THR A 155 3.55 0.52 -12.74
N MET A 156 4.82 0.62 -12.33
CA MET A 156 5.85 1.43 -12.98
C MET A 156 7.03 0.55 -13.39
N HIS A 157 7.74 0.94 -14.45
CA HIS A 157 9.03 0.35 -14.83
C HIS A 157 9.94 1.37 -15.53
N ARG A 158 11.25 1.15 -15.46
CA ARG A 158 12.28 1.92 -16.19
C ARG A 158 13.52 1.06 -16.43
N GLU A 159 14.35 1.45 -17.38
CA GLU A 159 15.70 0.90 -17.51
C GLU A 159 16.68 1.53 -16.49
N THR A 160 17.75 0.80 -16.15
CA THR A 160 18.86 1.30 -15.35
C THR A 160 20.19 0.65 -15.78
N VAL A 161 21.29 1.40 -15.68
CA VAL A 161 22.67 0.88 -15.84
C VAL A 161 23.50 1.03 -14.56
N GLU A 162 22.89 1.53 -13.49
CA GLU A 162 23.53 1.62 -12.17
C GLU A 162 23.51 0.25 -11.45
N PRO A 163 24.58 -0.10 -10.71
CA PRO A 163 24.60 -1.31 -9.88
C PRO A 163 23.45 -1.35 -8.87
N LEU A 164 22.73 -2.47 -8.82
CA LEU A 164 21.66 -2.67 -7.85
C LEU A 164 22.24 -3.09 -6.50
N ARG A 165 21.66 -2.55 -5.44
CA ARG A 165 21.96 -2.92 -4.05
C ARG A 165 21.42 -4.32 -3.80
N THR A 166 22.21 -5.18 -3.17
CA THR A 166 21.79 -6.53 -2.79
C THR A 166 21.78 -6.71 -1.27
N MET A 167 20.87 -7.54 -0.77
CA MET A 167 20.65 -7.82 0.65
C MET A 167 20.15 -9.25 0.85
N ARG A 168 20.65 -9.96 1.87
CA ARG A 168 19.92 -11.10 2.45
C ARG A 168 19.57 -10.80 3.89
N LEU A 169 18.42 -11.31 4.31
CA LEU A 169 18.06 -11.38 5.73
C LEU A 169 18.47 -12.76 6.27
N TRP A 170 18.67 -12.84 7.58
CA TRP A 170 18.60 -14.12 8.28
C TRP A 170 17.18 -14.70 8.16
N TYR A 171 16.99 -15.98 8.47
CA TYR A 171 15.69 -16.70 8.44
C TYR A 171 15.02 -16.81 7.05
N LEU A 172 15.21 -15.86 6.12
CA LEU A 172 14.82 -15.88 4.71
C LEU A 172 16.02 -16.29 3.83
N GLY A 173 16.43 -17.56 3.92
CA GLY A 173 17.60 -18.10 3.21
C GLY A 173 17.34 -18.55 1.77
N ASP A 174 16.16 -18.30 1.21
CA ASP A 174 15.73 -18.80 -0.11
C ASP A 174 16.20 -17.90 -1.27
N ARG A 175 16.13 -16.57 -1.09
CA ARG A 175 16.46 -15.58 -2.12
C ARG A 175 17.42 -14.50 -1.61
N GLN A 176 17.76 -13.58 -2.50
CA GLN A 176 18.46 -12.34 -2.21
C GLN A 176 17.56 -11.20 -2.69
N ILE A 177 17.37 -10.19 -1.86
CA ILE A 177 16.62 -8.99 -2.19
C ILE A 177 17.58 -8.09 -2.98
N THR A 178 17.21 -7.71 -4.19
CA THR A 178 17.99 -6.84 -5.09
C THR A 178 17.13 -5.63 -5.46
N THR A 179 17.69 -4.42 -5.47
CA THR A 179 16.89 -3.19 -5.60
C THR A 179 17.75 -1.95 -5.92
N THR A 180 17.15 -0.81 -6.27
CA THR A 180 17.88 0.46 -6.45
C THR A 180 18.46 0.99 -5.14
N LYS A 181 19.56 1.74 -5.21
CA LYS A 181 20.33 2.22 -4.04
C LYS A 181 19.47 3.04 -3.05
N GLU A 182 18.51 3.80 -3.56
CA GLU A 182 17.61 4.64 -2.77
C GLU A 182 16.48 3.86 -2.09
N HIS A 183 16.22 2.59 -2.46
CA HIS A 183 14.99 1.91 -2.08
C HIS A 183 14.82 1.82 -0.57
N ARG A 184 13.91 2.63 -0.01
CA ARG A 184 13.66 2.67 1.44
C ARG A 184 12.91 1.44 1.90
N PHE A 185 13.56 0.61 2.70
CA PHE A 185 12.94 -0.49 3.43
C PHE A 185 12.64 -0.11 4.88
N MET A 186 11.67 -0.78 5.46
CA MET A 186 11.30 -0.66 6.86
C MET A 186 12.36 -1.36 7.75
N ALA A 187 13.41 -0.67 8.21
CA ALA A 187 14.49 -1.25 8.99
C ALA A 187 14.57 -0.77 10.46
N PHE A 188 14.77 -1.70 11.39
CA PHE A 188 15.03 -1.46 12.81
C PHE A 188 16.54 -1.51 13.05
N ASP A 189 17.12 -0.54 13.76
CA ASP A 189 18.58 -0.44 13.96
C ASP A 189 19.08 -1.07 15.28
N GLY A 190 18.16 -1.46 16.16
CA GLY A 190 18.45 -1.84 17.56
C GLY A 190 17.80 -0.91 18.58
N SER A 191 17.36 0.28 18.15
CA SER A 191 16.72 1.32 18.96
C SER A 191 15.38 1.80 18.40
N ARG A 192 15.27 2.02 17.07
CA ARG A 192 14.09 2.63 16.44
C ARG A 192 13.77 2.10 15.05
N ALA A 193 12.62 2.53 14.53
CA ALA A 193 11.86 1.89 13.47
C ALA A 193 11.78 2.70 12.12
N ASP A 194 12.91 3.05 11.51
CA ASP A 194 13.00 4.00 10.36
C ASP A 194 12.84 3.40 8.93
N TRP A 195 12.42 4.21 7.95
CA TRP A 195 12.54 3.94 6.51
C TRP A 195 13.99 4.18 6.05
N VAL A 196 14.78 3.12 5.95
CA VAL A 196 16.21 3.20 5.60
C VAL A 196 16.41 2.79 4.14
N GLU A 197 17.02 3.68 3.34
CA GLU A 197 17.41 3.42 1.95
C GLU A 197 18.36 2.24 1.84
N ALA A 198 18.20 1.40 0.82
CA ALA A 198 18.95 0.15 0.65
C ALA A 198 20.48 0.33 0.72
N GLN A 199 21.00 1.44 0.20
CA GLN A 199 22.43 1.80 0.29
C GLN A 199 22.93 1.96 1.73
N HIS A 200 22.07 2.45 2.63
CA HIS A 200 22.37 2.67 4.05
C HIS A 200 22.13 1.42 4.91
N LEU A 201 21.52 0.35 4.37
CA LEU A 201 21.37 -0.92 5.08
C LEU A 201 22.71 -1.65 5.23
N THR A 202 22.90 -2.19 6.44
CA THR A 202 24.11 -2.90 6.90
C THR A 202 23.72 -4.05 7.83
N PRO A 203 24.60 -5.03 8.11
CA PRO A 203 24.32 -6.17 9.00
C PRO A 203 24.02 -5.84 10.48
N SER A 204 24.02 -4.57 10.90
CA SER A 204 23.48 -4.16 12.21
C SER A 204 21.95 -4.05 12.21
N HIS A 205 21.36 -3.74 11.05
CA HIS A 205 19.92 -3.51 10.88
C HIS A 205 19.11 -4.81 10.84
N TYR A 206 17.80 -4.69 11.07
CA TYR A 206 16.80 -5.75 10.96
C TYR A 206 15.65 -5.24 10.09
N VAL A 207 15.39 -5.83 8.93
CA VAL A 207 14.33 -5.37 8.02
C VAL A 207 13.01 -6.05 8.37
N LYS A 208 11.91 -5.31 8.30
CA LYS A 208 10.55 -5.81 8.53
C LYS A 208 10.23 -6.95 7.59
N VAL A 209 9.62 -7.99 8.11
CA VAL A 209 9.01 -9.08 7.37
C VAL A 209 7.50 -8.95 7.50
N GLY A 210 6.81 -8.61 6.40
CA GLY A 210 5.35 -8.49 6.37
C GLY A 210 4.64 -9.84 6.58
N ARG A 211 3.56 -9.83 7.37
CA ARG A 211 2.71 -10.99 7.67
C ARG A 211 1.26 -10.73 7.21
N ILE A 212 0.47 -11.80 7.07
CA ILE A 212 -0.94 -11.72 6.66
C ILE A 212 -1.83 -11.77 7.90
N ASP A 213 -2.37 -10.62 8.31
CA ASP A 213 -3.21 -10.57 9.52
C ASP A 213 -4.71 -10.72 9.20
N GLU A 214 -5.14 -10.30 8.02
CA GLU A 214 -6.52 -10.46 7.54
C GLU A 214 -7.00 -11.93 7.54
N THR A 215 -8.25 -12.13 7.95
CA THR A 215 -8.94 -13.42 7.88
C THR A 215 -10.16 -13.31 6.98
N LEU A 216 -10.18 -14.07 5.89
CA LEU A 216 -11.31 -14.21 4.98
C LEU A 216 -11.79 -15.66 5.04
N PRO A 217 -12.80 -15.97 5.88
CA PRO A 217 -13.26 -17.33 6.08
C PRO A 217 -14.08 -17.82 4.88
N VAL A 218 -13.51 -18.73 4.10
CA VAL A 218 -14.30 -19.69 3.32
C VAL A 218 -14.87 -20.70 4.32
N SER A 219 -16.19 -20.87 4.36
CA SER A 219 -16.87 -21.79 5.29
C SER A 219 -17.11 -23.18 4.70
N GLU A 220 -17.28 -23.28 3.39
CA GLU A 220 -17.50 -24.52 2.65
C GLU A 220 -16.96 -24.42 1.22
N LEU A 221 -16.70 -25.58 0.60
CA LEU A 221 -16.36 -25.72 -0.82
C LEU A 221 -17.47 -26.49 -1.52
N ASP A 222 -18.00 -25.95 -2.62
CA ASP A 222 -18.90 -26.69 -3.51
C ASP A 222 -18.05 -27.49 -4.52
N LEU A 223 -18.03 -28.81 -4.37
CA LEU A 223 -17.24 -29.70 -5.22
C LEU A 223 -17.73 -29.74 -6.67
N SER A 224 -18.94 -29.28 -6.98
CA SER A 224 -19.43 -29.19 -8.36
C SER A 224 -18.67 -28.16 -9.19
N GLU A 225 -17.98 -27.19 -8.57
CA GLU A 225 -17.06 -26.26 -9.25
C GLU A 225 -15.74 -26.93 -9.68
N TYR A 226 -15.43 -28.11 -9.11
CA TYR A 226 -14.14 -28.78 -9.27
C TYR A 226 -14.21 -30.14 -9.99
N VAL A 227 -15.40 -30.65 -10.29
CA VAL A 227 -15.60 -31.94 -11.00
C VAL A 227 -16.20 -31.74 -12.39
N SER A 228 -16.16 -32.79 -13.22
CA SER A 228 -16.69 -32.71 -14.59
C SER A 228 -18.21 -32.47 -14.62
N ALA A 229 -18.68 -31.72 -15.63
CA ALA A 229 -20.10 -31.46 -15.90
C ALA A 229 -20.92 -32.72 -16.30
N ALA A 230 -20.33 -33.91 -16.21
CA ALA A 230 -21.03 -35.20 -16.27
C ALA A 230 -21.45 -35.72 -14.88
N ALA A 231 -21.04 -35.05 -13.80
CA ALA A 231 -21.53 -35.30 -12.47
C ALA A 231 -23.00 -34.87 -12.34
N VAL A 232 -23.79 -35.71 -11.69
CA VAL A 232 -25.20 -35.50 -11.34
C VAL A 232 -25.37 -35.60 -9.83
N GLU A 233 -26.36 -34.88 -9.31
CA GLU A 233 -26.66 -34.82 -7.88
C GLU A 233 -27.85 -35.73 -7.55
N ASP A 234 -27.80 -36.45 -6.43
CA ASP A 234 -28.94 -37.22 -5.91
C ASP A 234 -29.80 -36.42 -4.92
N GLU A 235 -30.94 -37.00 -4.52
CA GLU A 235 -31.93 -36.39 -3.62
C GLU A 235 -31.39 -36.01 -2.23
N VAL A 236 -30.14 -36.39 -1.90
CA VAL A 236 -29.47 -36.12 -0.62
C VAL A 236 -28.19 -35.27 -0.82
N GLY A 237 -28.07 -34.57 -1.95
CA GLY A 237 -26.99 -33.62 -2.21
C GLY A 237 -25.63 -34.27 -2.45
N LYS A 238 -25.59 -35.50 -2.99
CA LYS A 238 -24.33 -36.17 -3.35
C LYS A 238 -24.11 -36.25 -4.85
N LEU A 239 -22.89 -35.93 -5.26
CA LEU A 239 -22.43 -35.96 -6.64
C LEU A 239 -21.95 -37.37 -7.03
N TYR A 240 -22.40 -37.86 -8.19
CA TYR A 240 -21.94 -39.11 -8.81
C TYR A 240 -21.95 -39.01 -10.34
N THR A 241 -21.29 -39.93 -11.04
CA THR A 241 -21.32 -40.02 -12.51
C THR A 241 -21.95 -41.34 -12.94
N VAL A 242 -22.60 -41.35 -14.12
CA VAL A 242 -23.19 -42.56 -14.72
C VAL A 242 -22.48 -42.87 -16.03
N THR A 243 -21.68 -43.94 -16.05
CA THR A 243 -20.94 -44.38 -17.24
C THR A 243 -21.67 -45.54 -17.93
N ALA A 244 -22.06 -45.35 -19.19
CA ALA A 244 -22.60 -46.42 -20.01
C ALA A 244 -21.49 -47.30 -20.59
N PHE A 245 -21.65 -48.62 -20.52
CA PHE A 245 -20.71 -49.60 -21.08
C PHE A 245 -21.43 -50.78 -21.74
N ILE A 246 -20.69 -51.58 -22.49
CA ILE A 246 -21.19 -52.79 -23.14
C ILE A 246 -20.56 -54.00 -22.44
N GLY A 247 -21.38 -54.83 -21.81
CA GLY A 247 -20.93 -56.06 -21.16
C GLY A 247 -20.59 -57.17 -22.16
N GLY A 248 -19.94 -58.23 -21.69
CA GLY A 248 -19.86 -59.48 -22.45
C GLY A 248 -21.26 -59.96 -22.85
N GLN A 249 -21.41 -60.44 -24.09
CA GLN A 249 -22.69 -60.65 -24.81
C GLN A 249 -23.39 -59.38 -25.35
N GLY A 250 -22.77 -58.19 -25.33
CA GLY A 250 -23.28 -57.01 -26.04
C GLY A 250 -24.39 -56.23 -25.32
N ALA A 251 -24.79 -56.65 -24.13
CA ALA A 251 -25.78 -55.94 -23.33
C ALA A 251 -25.25 -54.57 -22.87
N ARG A 252 -25.96 -53.49 -23.22
CA ARG A 252 -25.71 -52.15 -22.64
C ARG A 252 -26.05 -52.17 -21.16
N ARG A 253 -25.16 -51.64 -20.33
CA ARG A 253 -25.31 -51.46 -18.88
C ARG A 253 -24.80 -50.09 -18.47
N SER A 254 -25.28 -49.56 -17.35
CA SER A 254 -24.71 -48.41 -16.67
C SER A 254 -23.92 -48.85 -15.43
N ALA A 255 -22.88 -48.10 -15.09
CA ALA A 255 -22.22 -48.15 -13.80
C ALA A 255 -22.24 -46.74 -13.18
N GLU A 256 -22.64 -46.64 -11.93
CA GLU A 256 -22.52 -45.41 -11.14
C GLU A 256 -21.12 -45.35 -10.50
N SER A 257 -20.57 -44.14 -10.33
CA SER A 257 -19.40 -43.95 -9.47
C SER A 257 -19.76 -44.08 -7.98
N LYS A 258 -18.75 -44.13 -7.10
CA LYS A 258 -18.98 -43.74 -5.70
C LYS A 258 -19.57 -42.32 -5.68
N ARG A 259 -20.55 -42.11 -4.81
CA ARG A 259 -21.14 -40.80 -4.46
C ARG A 259 -20.17 -40.03 -3.55
N ILE A 260 -20.04 -38.73 -3.77
CA ILE A 260 -19.28 -37.81 -2.90
C ILE A 260 -20.19 -36.66 -2.44
N ALA A 261 -19.93 -36.04 -1.29
CA ALA A 261 -20.69 -34.86 -0.85
C ALA A 261 -20.57 -33.70 -1.85
N ARG A 262 -21.64 -32.93 -2.08
CA ARG A 262 -21.56 -31.68 -2.87
C ARG A 262 -20.78 -30.61 -2.11
N THR A 263 -21.16 -30.32 -0.87
CA THR A 263 -20.50 -29.31 -0.02
C THR A 263 -19.55 -29.97 0.97
N VAL A 264 -18.36 -29.39 1.15
CA VAL A 264 -17.35 -29.82 2.14
C VAL A 264 -17.06 -28.66 3.08
N PRO A 265 -17.25 -28.81 4.41
CA PRO A 265 -16.97 -27.74 5.36
C PRO A 265 -15.46 -27.47 5.44
N VAL A 266 -15.08 -26.20 5.48
CA VAL A 266 -13.69 -25.75 5.62
C VAL A 266 -13.43 -25.49 7.10
N ASP A 267 -13.34 -26.59 7.85
CA ASP A 267 -13.04 -26.61 9.29
C ASP A 267 -11.71 -27.35 9.58
N GLU A 268 -11.40 -27.58 10.85
CA GLU A 268 -10.14 -28.20 11.30
C GLU A 268 -9.96 -29.62 10.75
N ARG A 269 -11.06 -30.33 10.44
CA ARG A 269 -11.03 -31.65 9.80
C ARG A 269 -10.55 -31.53 8.36
N PHE A 270 -11.02 -30.52 7.63
CA PHE A 270 -10.52 -30.19 6.29
C PHE A 270 -9.06 -29.74 6.34
N GLY A 271 -8.70 -28.94 7.35
CA GLY A 271 -7.30 -28.56 7.63
C GLY A 271 -6.40 -29.79 7.77
N LEU A 272 -6.72 -30.72 8.68
CA LEU A 272 -6.00 -31.99 8.86
C LEU A 272 -5.89 -32.78 7.56
N TRP A 273 -7.00 -33.00 6.86
CA TRP A 273 -7.03 -33.78 5.62
C TRP A 273 -6.14 -33.17 4.53
N LEU A 274 -6.18 -31.84 4.39
CA LEU A 274 -5.35 -31.07 3.45
C LEU A 274 -3.86 -31.12 3.82
N GLY A 275 -3.52 -31.08 5.11
CA GLY A 275 -2.12 -31.14 5.58
C GLY A 275 -1.48 -32.50 5.30
N TYR A 276 -2.19 -33.59 5.63
CA TYR A 276 -1.77 -34.94 5.26
C TYR A 276 -1.73 -35.13 3.74
N PHE A 277 -2.64 -34.51 2.97
CA PHE A 277 -2.58 -34.58 1.51
C PHE A 277 -1.38 -33.80 0.95
N MET A 278 -0.97 -32.68 1.57
CA MET A 278 0.24 -31.96 1.16
C MET A 278 1.51 -32.77 1.38
N ALA A 279 1.65 -33.45 2.52
CA ALA A 279 2.75 -34.40 2.75
C ALA A 279 2.58 -35.67 1.89
N GLU A 280 1.88 -36.67 2.45
CA GLU A 280 1.84 -38.05 1.97
C GLU A 280 0.82 -38.33 0.86
N GLY A 281 -0.01 -37.34 0.54
CA GLY A 281 -1.03 -37.44 -0.49
C GLY A 281 -0.49 -37.53 -1.92
N GLY A 282 -1.14 -38.35 -2.75
CA GLY A 282 -0.90 -38.43 -4.18
C GLY A 282 -2.13 -38.88 -4.96
N VAL A 283 -2.06 -38.80 -6.28
CA VAL A 283 -3.19 -39.05 -7.19
C VAL A 283 -2.81 -40.06 -8.27
N THR A 284 -3.66 -41.07 -8.44
CA THR A 284 -3.67 -41.97 -9.61
C THR A 284 -4.92 -41.71 -10.44
N ASP A 285 -5.03 -42.28 -11.64
CA ASP A 285 -6.17 -42.01 -12.55
C ASP A 285 -7.54 -42.53 -12.06
N ASN A 286 -7.58 -43.31 -10.98
CA ASN A 286 -8.82 -43.84 -10.41
C ASN A 286 -8.95 -43.67 -8.88
N SER A 287 -7.87 -43.24 -8.18
CA SER A 287 -7.84 -43.14 -6.72
C SER A 287 -6.93 -42.03 -6.24
N VAL A 288 -7.38 -41.26 -5.24
CA VAL A 288 -6.48 -40.51 -4.35
C VAL A 288 -5.90 -41.49 -3.34
N TYR A 289 -4.64 -41.31 -2.95
CA TYR A 289 -3.98 -42.17 -1.98
C TYR A 289 -3.09 -41.38 -1.00
N PHE A 290 -2.82 -41.98 0.14
CA PHE A 290 -1.89 -41.49 1.16
C PHE A 290 -0.95 -42.65 1.52
N THR A 291 0.36 -42.41 1.63
CA THR A 291 1.34 -43.43 2.04
C THR A 291 1.77 -43.15 3.48
N PHE A 292 1.98 -44.19 4.29
CA PHE A 292 2.48 -44.01 5.66
C PHE A 292 3.41 -45.17 6.03
N ASN A 293 4.24 -44.99 7.05
CA ASN A 293 4.97 -46.08 7.66
C ASN A 293 4.01 -47.14 8.22
N LYS A 294 4.43 -48.41 8.24
CA LYS A 294 3.63 -49.48 8.86
C LYS A 294 3.36 -49.27 10.36
N ASN A 295 4.09 -48.38 11.03
CA ASN A 295 3.89 -47.99 12.43
C ASN A 295 2.88 -46.83 12.62
N GLU A 296 2.42 -46.19 11.55
CA GLU A 296 1.60 -44.95 11.57
C GLU A 296 0.12 -45.26 11.28
N GLU A 297 -0.34 -46.45 11.67
CA GLU A 297 -1.69 -46.97 11.37
C GLU A 297 -2.81 -46.05 11.89
N ALA A 298 -2.59 -45.36 13.01
CA ALA A 298 -3.52 -44.35 13.54
C ALA A 298 -3.74 -43.15 12.58
N TYR A 299 -2.73 -42.73 11.81
CA TYR A 299 -2.89 -41.66 10.82
C TYR A 299 -3.66 -42.15 9.59
N ALA A 300 -3.50 -43.43 9.23
CA ALA A 300 -4.29 -44.06 8.18
C ALA A 300 -5.78 -44.19 8.55
N GLU A 301 -6.07 -44.62 9.78
CA GLU A 301 -7.43 -44.63 10.32
C GLU A 301 -8.02 -43.22 10.41
N ALA A 302 -7.22 -42.23 10.84
CA ALA A 302 -7.63 -40.83 10.83
C ALA A 302 -8.01 -40.33 9.42
N ILE A 303 -7.22 -40.64 8.38
CA ILE A 303 -7.56 -40.29 6.99
C ILE A 303 -8.82 -41.01 6.50
N CYS A 304 -9.04 -42.27 6.85
CA CYS A 304 -10.29 -42.97 6.53
C CYS A 304 -11.49 -42.26 7.15
N ASN A 305 -11.40 -41.91 8.43
CA ASN A 305 -12.46 -41.20 9.16
C ASN A 305 -12.70 -39.79 8.61
N LEU A 306 -11.65 -38.99 8.38
CA LEU A 306 -11.74 -37.65 7.80
C LEU A 306 -12.34 -37.69 6.39
N THR A 307 -11.92 -38.63 5.55
CA THR A 307 -12.45 -38.76 4.17
C THR A 307 -13.94 -39.12 4.18
N GLN A 308 -14.37 -40.01 5.09
CA GLN A 308 -15.77 -40.37 5.25
C GLN A 308 -16.61 -39.24 5.84
N GLN A 309 -16.07 -38.44 6.76
CA GLN A 309 -16.78 -37.30 7.37
C GLN A 309 -16.93 -36.09 6.45
N LEU A 310 -15.85 -35.72 5.74
CA LEU A 310 -15.83 -34.54 4.86
C LEU A 310 -16.52 -34.80 3.52
N PHE A 311 -16.20 -35.93 2.88
CA PHE A 311 -16.60 -36.21 1.51
C PHE A 311 -17.66 -37.31 1.39
N GLY A 312 -18.00 -38.00 2.48
CA GLY A 312 -18.96 -39.11 2.46
C GLY A 312 -18.46 -40.37 1.76
N VAL A 313 -17.15 -40.52 1.54
CA VAL A 313 -16.51 -41.61 0.76
C VAL A 313 -15.67 -42.52 1.63
N GLU A 314 -15.96 -43.81 1.61
CA GLU A 314 -15.13 -44.82 2.26
C GLU A 314 -13.76 -44.94 1.57
N ALA A 315 -12.70 -44.80 2.37
CA ALA A 315 -11.34 -45.14 2.02
C ALA A 315 -10.92 -46.50 2.61
N ALA A 316 -9.96 -47.18 1.99
CA ALA A 316 -9.51 -48.50 2.42
C ALA A 316 -8.00 -48.50 2.74
N ILE A 317 -7.64 -49.06 3.90
CA ILE A 317 -6.24 -49.32 4.27
C ILE A 317 -5.78 -50.61 3.55
N GLN A 318 -4.73 -50.50 2.74
CA GLN A 318 -4.08 -51.61 2.08
C GLN A 318 -2.66 -51.78 2.61
N ARG A 319 -2.35 -52.97 3.11
CA ARG A 319 -0.99 -53.41 3.49
C ARG A 319 -0.43 -54.23 2.32
N ARG A 320 0.86 -54.08 2.00
CA ARG A 320 1.47 -54.80 0.86
C ARG A 320 1.77 -56.24 1.27
N GLU A 321 1.06 -57.19 0.66
CA GLU A 321 1.27 -58.63 0.83
C GLU A 321 2.76 -59.00 0.65
N GLY A 322 3.33 -59.73 1.61
CA GLY A 322 4.77 -60.08 1.63
C GLY A 322 5.73 -58.92 1.95
N GLN A 323 5.24 -57.71 2.19
CA GLN A 323 6.02 -56.52 2.61
C GLN A 323 5.34 -55.71 3.73
N GLU A 324 4.49 -56.36 4.54
CA GLU A 324 3.80 -55.82 5.72
C GLU A 324 4.74 -55.07 6.68
N GLY A 325 6.03 -55.43 6.70
CA GLY A 325 7.05 -54.78 7.51
C GLY A 325 7.50 -53.38 7.06
N HIS A 326 7.01 -52.82 5.95
CA HIS A 326 7.53 -51.56 5.38
C HIS A 326 6.56 -50.37 5.47
N TRP A 327 5.48 -50.37 4.68
CA TRP A 327 4.55 -49.25 4.55
C TRP A 327 3.12 -49.74 4.36
N LEU A 328 2.16 -48.88 4.67
CA LEU A 328 0.74 -49.04 4.39
C LEU A 328 0.26 -47.88 3.50
N ARG A 329 -0.90 -48.04 2.86
CA ARG A 329 -1.55 -46.97 2.10
C ARG A 329 -3.03 -46.89 2.40
N VAL A 330 -3.55 -45.68 2.48
CA VAL A 330 -4.98 -45.43 2.37
C VAL A 330 -5.31 -45.14 0.91
N TYR A 331 -6.33 -45.78 0.36
CA TYR A 331 -6.84 -45.52 -0.99
C TYR A 331 -8.30 -45.05 -0.95
N VAL A 332 -8.56 -43.90 -1.57
CA VAL A 332 -9.89 -43.35 -1.83
C VAL A 332 -10.26 -43.65 -3.28
N HIS A 333 -10.90 -44.80 -3.51
CA HIS A 333 -11.31 -45.25 -4.84
C HIS A 333 -12.56 -44.48 -5.34
N SER A 334 -12.37 -43.25 -5.80
CA SER A 334 -13.41 -42.40 -6.40
C SER A 334 -12.82 -41.50 -7.50
N LYS A 335 -13.44 -41.51 -8.68
CA LYS A 335 -13.03 -40.65 -9.82
C LYS A 335 -13.35 -39.18 -9.57
N LEU A 336 -14.50 -38.86 -8.98
CA LEU A 336 -14.86 -37.49 -8.64
C LEU A 336 -13.91 -36.88 -7.60
N MET A 337 -13.37 -37.69 -6.68
CA MET A 337 -12.30 -37.26 -5.77
C MET A 337 -10.99 -36.95 -6.52
N VAL A 338 -10.64 -37.75 -7.53
CA VAL A 338 -9.49 -37.51 -8.41
C VAL A 338 -9.67 -36.25 -9.25
N GLU A 339 -10.87 -36.00 -9.77
CA GLU A 339 -11.23 -34.77 -10.48
C GLU A 339 -11.11 -33.54 -9.56
N PHE A 340 -11.78 -33.56 -8.41
CA PHE A 340 -11.71 -32.50 -7.39
C PHE A 340 -10.26 -32.17 -7.02
N VAL A 341 -9.47 -33.16 -6.61
CA VAL A 341 -8.08 -32.92 -6.18
C VAL A 341 -7.22 -32.40 -7.33
N ARG A 342 -7.40 -32.89 -8.57
CA ARG A 342 -6.69 -32.35 -9.74
C ARG A 342 -7.08 -30.90 -10.02
N ALA A 343 -8.37 -30.53 -9.93
CA ALA A 343 -8.82 -29.16 -10.16
C ALA A 343 -8.38 -28.19 -9.04
N PHE A 344 -8.55 -28.59 -7.77
CA PHE A 344 -8.22 -27.79 -6.58
C PHE A 344 -6.74 -27.39 -6.52
N PHE A 345 -5.83 -28.25 -7.02
CA PHE A 345 -4.40 -27.97 -7.13
C PHE A 345 -3.94 -27.51 -8.53
N GLY A 346 -4.86 -27.15 -9.44
CA GLY A 346 -4.53 -26.65 -10.78
C GLY A 346 -3.74 -27.65 -11.64
N GLY A 347 -3.95 -28.95 -11.43
CA GLY A 347 -3.22 -30.07 -12.03
C GLY A 347 -1.97 -30.50 -11.26
N ALA A 348 -1.41 -29.63 -10.42
CA ALA A 348 -0.15 -29.83 -9.71
C ALA A 348 -0.32 -30.74 -8.48
N THR A 349 -0.33 -32.05 -8.72
CA THR A 349 -0.62 -33.09 -7.71
C THR A 349 0.60 -33.89 -7.27
N HIS A 350 1.81 -33.52 -7.71
CA HIS A 350 3.07 -34.14 -7.34
C HIS A 350 3.79 -33.36 -6.22
N ALA A 351 4.57 -34.05 -5.39
CA ALA A 351 5.23 -33.43 -4.22
C ALA A 351 6.13 -32.22 -4.53
N HIS A 352 6.57 -32.05 -5.78
CA HIS A 352 7.41 -30.94 -6.23
C HIS A 352 6.66 -29.79 -6.92
N ASP A 353 5.35 -29.92 -7.18
CA ASP A 353 4.55 -28.90 -7.88
C ASP A 353 3.30 -28.43 -7.11
N LYS A 354 2.73 -29.24 -6.20
CA LYS A 354 1.64 -28.89 -5.23
C LYS A 354 1.66 -27.42 -4.76
N ARG A 355 0.53 -26.72 -4.79
CA ARG A 355 0.38 -25.37 -4.22
C ARG A 355 -0.93 -25.24 -3.48
N LEU A 356 -0.95 -24.54 -2.35
CA LEU A 356 -2.21 -24.19 -1.69
C LEU A 356 -2.95 -23.14 -2.55
N PRO A 357 -4.30 -23.21 -2.66
CA PRO A 357 -5.08 -22.11 -3.23
C PRO A 357 -4.83 -20.80 -2.49
N ALA A 358 -4.85 -19.67 -3.21
CA ALA A 358 -4.49 -18.37 -2.63
C ALA A 358 -5.35 -17.97 -1.42
N TRP A 359 -6.66 -18.27 -1.47
CA TRP A 359 -7.59 -18.01 -0.36
C TRP A 359 -7.19 -18.72 0.94
N PHE A 360 -6.47 -19.84 0.86
CA PHE A 360 -6.04 -20.59 2.05
C PHE A 360 -4.97 -19.84 2.86
N LEU A 361 -4.28 -18.86 2.28
CA LEU A 361 -3.37 -17.97 3.01
C LEU A 361 -4.11 -17.07 4.01
N THR A 362 -5.38 -16.75 3.73
CA THR A 362 -6.26 -15.92 4.57
C THR A 362 -7.34 -16.71 5.32
N ALA A 363 -7.32 -18.04 5.26
CA ALA A 363 -8.28 -18.91 5.95
C ALA A 363 -8.27 -18.72 7.48
N GLN A 364 -9.29 -19.29 8.15
CA GLN A 364 -9.39 -19.31 9.61
C GLN A 364 -8.13 -19.92 10.25
N LYS A 365 -7.67 -19.33 11.36
CA LYS A 365 -6.40 -19.71 11.99
C LYS A 365 -6.42 -21.14 12.53
N THR A 366 -7.54 -21.62 13.08
CA THR A 366 -7.71 -23.01 13.56
C THR A 366 -7.53 -24.02 12.42
N VAL A 367 -8.18 -23.80 11.28
CA VAL A 367 -8.01 -24.59 10.04
C VAL A 367 -6.56 -24.58 9.56
N GLN A 368 -5.89 -23.43 9.61
CA GLN A 368 -4.47 -23.32 9.26
C GLN A 368 -3.56 -24.06 10.26
N LYS A 369 -3.84 -24.02 11.58
CA LYS A 369 -3.10 -24.78 12.60
C LYS A 369 -3.30 -26.28 12.43
N ALA A 370 -4.52 -26.74 12.15
CA ALA A 370 -4.84 -28.14 11.87
C ALA A 370 -4.12 -28.64 10.59
N PHE A 371 -4.06 -27.80 9.56
CA PHE A 371 -3.24 -28.04 8.36
C PHE A 371 -1.74 -28.18 8.68
N ILE A 372 -1.17 -27.24 9.45
CA ILE A 372 0.23 -27.31 9.89
C ILE A 372 0.48 -28.57 10.74
N SER A 373 -0.48 -28.97 11.58
CA SER A 373 -0.40 -30.17 12.44
C SER A 373 -0.21 -31.43 11.60
N ALA A 374 -1.10 -31.68 10.63
CA ALA A 374 -1.01 -32.85 9.77
C ALA A 374 0.20 -32.81 8.82
N LEU A 375 0.64 -31.62 8.40
CA LEU A 375 1.86 -31.44 7.61
C LEU A 375 3.11 -31.80 8.42
N PHE A 376 3.17 -31.48 9.72
CA PHE A 376 4.23 -31.90 10.64
C PHE A 376 4.14 -33.37 11.08
N LEU A 377 2.96 -33.99 11.02
CA LEU A 377 2.78 -35.42 11.30
C LEU A 377 3.23 -36.33 10.14
N GLY A 378 3.30 -35.80 8.91
CA GLY A 378 3.88 -36.48 7.74
C GLY A 378 5.35 -36.12 7.51
N ASP A 379 5.62 -34.94 6.92
CA ASP A 379 6.97 -34.50 6.50
C ASP A 379 7.81 -33.87 7.64
N GLY A 380 7.29 -33.88 8.88
CA GLY A 380 7.90 -33.18 10.01
C GLY A 380 8.85 -34.04 10.87
N VAL A 381 9.77 -33.36 11.52
CA VAL A 381 10.59 -33.89 12.62
C VAL A 381 10.38 -32.98 13.83
N LEU A 382 9.61 -33.47 14.79
CA LEU A 382 9.32 -32.80 16.05
C LEU A 382 10.18 -33.39 17.17
N ARG A 383 10.75 -32.51 18.01
CA ARG A 383 11.55 -32.82 19.20
C ARG A 383 11.18 -31.84 20.31
N ASP A 384 11.73 -32.07 21.49
CA ASP A 384 11.48 -31.23 22.67
C ASP A 384 12.06 -29.82 22.51
N ASP A 385 13.14 -29.68 21.72
CA ASP A 385 13.93 -28.46 21.51
C ASP A 385 13.80 -27.83 20.11
N PHE A 386 13.30 -28.57 19.11
CA PHE A 386 13.08 -28.06 17.76
C PHE A 386 11.92 -28.73 17.01
N ALA A 387 11.37 -27.99 16.04
CA ALA A 387 10.58 -28.54 14.96
C ALA A 387 11.26 -28.28 13.60
N LYS A 388 11.23 -29.25 12.69
CA LYS A 388 11.71 -29.13 11.31
C LYS A 388 10.69 -29.73 10.36
N LEU A 389 10.58 -29.17 9.16
CA LEU A 389 9.72 -29.64 8.09
C LEU A 389 10.49 -29.53 6.78
N PHE A 390 10.58 -30.61 6.01
CA PHE A 390 11.22 -30.62 4.71
C PHE A 390 10.17 -30.69 3.61
N LEU A 391 10.27 -29.86 2.57
CA LEU A 391 9.42 -30.02 1.38
C LEU A 391 10.27 -29.88 0.10
N ALA A 392 9.93 -30.67 -0.91
CA ALA A 392 10.61 -30.68 -2.22
C ALA A 392 10.12 -29.56 -3.17
N ASN A 393 9.52 -28.51 -2.63
CA ASN A 393 8.76 -27.49 -3.36
C ASN A 393 8.95 -26.09 -2.74
N PRO A 394 9.74 -25.20 -3.37
CA PRO A 394 10.02 -23.86 -2.84
C PRO A 394 8.81 -22.92 -2.75
N GLU A 395 7.81 -23.07 -3.63
CA GLU A 395 6.62 -22.21 -3.62
C GLU A 395 5.69 -22.58 -2.46
N LEU A 396 5.42 -23.88 -2.29
CA LEU A 396 4.69 -24.40 -1.13
C LEU A 396 5.39 -24.01 0.19
N ILE A 397 6.72 -24.03 0.24
CA ILE A 397 7.47 -23.56 1.41
C ILE A 397 7.24 -22.08 1.71
N ARG A 398 7.16 -21.21 0.70
CA ARG A 398 6.84 -19.78 0.93
C ARG A 398 5.39 -19.58 1.37
N GLN A 399 4.46 -20.42 0.91
CA GLN A 399 3.07 -20.43 1.39
C GLN A 399 2.98 -20.90 2.86
N VAL A 400 3.60 -22.03 3.20
CA VAL A 400 3.68 -22.55 4.57
C VAL A 400 4.42 -21.57 5.50
N TYR A 401 5.46 -20.90 5.01
CA TYR A 401 6.16 -19.85 5.75
C TYR A 401 5.27 -18.63 6.04
N ALA A 402 4.51 -18.15 5.05
CA ALA A 402 3.54 -17.08 5.25
C ALA A 402 2.43 -17.46 6.25
N ILE A 403 1.96 -18.72 6.21
CA ILE A 403 1.01 -19.26 7.19
C ILE A 403 1.64 -19.31 8.60
N LEU A 404 2.87 -19.80 8.75
CA LEU A 404 3.55 -19.84 10.05
C LEU A 404 3.74 -18.43 10.64
N LEU A 405 4.14 -17.44 9.82
CA LEU A 405 4.21 -16.03 10.26
C LEU A 405 2.84 -15.49 10.72
N ARG A 406 1.77 -15.77 9.97
CA ARG A 406 0.38 -15.41 10.31
C ARG A 406 -0.13 -16.10 11.59
N LEU A 407 0.38 -17.29 11.88
CA LEU A 407 0.15 -18.04 13.11
C LEU A 407 1.17 -17.70 14.23
N GLY A 408 1.92 -16.60 14.10
CA GLY A 408 2.84 -16.10 15.14
C GLY A 408 4.16 -16.86 15.28
N VAL A 409 4.45 -17.82 14.41
CA VAL A 409 5.63 -18.71 14.49
C VAL A 409 6.77 -18.21 13.59
N VAL A 410 7.88 -17.80 14.21
CA VAL A 410 9.10 -17.40 13.48
C VAL A 410 9.96 -18.63 13.17
N ALA A 411 9.79 -19.17 11.96
CA ALA A 411 10.63 -20.22 11.41
C ALA A 411 11.78 -19.67 10.54
N SER A 412 12.79 -20.49 10.23
CA SER A 412 13.85 -20.18 9.25
C SER A 412 13.77 -21.10 8.04
N ILE A 413 13.77 -20.54 6.82
CA ILE A 413 13.86 -21.27 5.55
C ILE A 413 15.29 -21.34 5.03
N ARG A 414 15.74 -22.52 4.60
CA ARG A 414 17.12 -22.80 4.13
C ARG A 414 17.14 -23.82 3.00
N TRP A 415 17.89 -23.55 1.93
CA TRP A 415 18.16 -24.56 0.89
C TRP A 415 18.93 -25.75 1.45
N GLU A 416 18.45 -26.96 1.17
CA GLU A 416 19.24 -28.20 1.33
C GLU A 416 20.07 -28.48 0.06
N GLY A 417 19.59 -28.01 -1.09
CA GLY A 417 20.22 -28.17 -2.40
C GLY A 417 19.31 -28.90 -3.38
N ILE A 418 19.92 -29.60 -4.34
CA ILE A 418 19.21 -30.44 -5.31
C ILE A 418 19.14 -31.87 -4.76
N LEU A 419 17.93 -32.42 -4.66
CA LEU A 419 17.71 -33.79 -4.19
C LEU A 419 18.29 -34.81 -5.19
N ARG A 420 19.18 -35.69 -4.72
CA ARG A 420 19.86 -36.69 -5.57
C ARG A 420 18.92 -37.56 -6.40
N TYR A 421 17.76 -37.92 -5.83
CA TYR A 421 16.81 -38.85 -6.46
C TYR A 421 15.80 -38.17 -7.37
N THR A 422 15.31 -36.98 -7.01
CA THR A 422 14.21 -36.31 -7.72
C THR A 422 14.68 -35.15 -8.61
N ARG A 423 15.92 -34.66 -8.45
CA ARG A 423 16.49 -33.49 -9.14
C ARG A 423 15.78 -32.14 -8.92
N HIS A 424 14.70 -32.09 -8.13
CA HIS A 424 14.09 -30.84 -7.68
C HIS A 424 14.89 -30.23 -6.51
N ARG A 425 14.73 -28.92 -6.27
CA ARG A 425 15.35 -28.25 -5.13
C ARG A 425 14.50 -28.43 -3.87
N GLY A 426 15.10 -28.92 -2.79
CA GLY A 426 14.47 -29.00 -1.48
C GLY A 426 14.92 -27.88 -0.55
N MET A 427 14.05 -27.50 0.39
CA MET A 427 14.41 -26.59 1.47
C MET A 427 13.82 -27.11 2.79
N TRP A 428 14.46 -26.73 3.89
CA TRP A 428 13.94 -26.92 5.24
C TRP A 428 13.26 -25.65 5.75
N ILE A 429 12.10 -25.83 6.37
CA ILE A 429 11.58 -24.94 7.41
C ILE A 429 12.12 -25.47 8.75
N HIS A 430 12.72 -24.62 9.56
CA HIS A 430 13.23 -24.97 10.89
C HIS A 430 12.84 -23.93 11.94
N ILE A 431 12.15 -24.41 12.96
CA ILE A 431 11.73 -23.71 14.17
C ILE A 431 12.62 -24.21 15.32
N GLY A 432 13.25 -23.29 16.04
CA GLY A 432 14.20 -23.59 17.13
C GLY A 432 14.11 -22.57 18.26
N THR A 433 12.90 -22.11 18.57
CA THR A 433 12.60 -21.24 19.72
C THR A 433 11.46 -21.89 20.48
N GLN A 434 11.69 -22.21 21.75
CA GLN A 434 10.92 -23.16 22.53
C GLN A 434 9.39 -22.97 22.42
N ARG A 435 8.87 -21.77 22.69
CA ARG A 435 7.43 -21.44 22.61
C ARG A 435 6.76 -21.76 21.26
N TYR A 436 7.52 -21.71 20.16
CA TYR A 436 7.01 -22.06 18.83
C TYR A 436 7.06 -23.57 18.58
N VAL A 437 7.99 -24.29 19.21
CA VAL A 437 8.02 -25.76 19.20
C VAL A 437 6.85 -26.29 20.02
N GLU A 438 6.61 -25.70 21.20
CA GLU A 438 5.47 -25.98 22.08
C GLU A 438 4.12 -25.67 21.40
N ALA A 439 4.03 -24.60 20.60
CA ALA A 439 2.85 -24.34 19.79
C ALA A 439 2.60 -25.43 18.72
N ILE A 440 3.64 -25.84 17.99
CA ILE A 440 3.54 -26.94 17.01
C ILE A 440 3.15 -28.25 17.72
N GLN A 441 3.74 -28.55 18.88
CA GLN A 441 3.38 -29.71 19.71
C GLN A 441 1.89 -29.65 20.13
N ALA A 442 1.43 -28.52 20.67
CA ALA A 442 0.04 -28.34 21.08
C ALA A 442 -0.95 -28.53 19.91
N TRP A 443 -0.65 -27.97 18.74
CA TRP A 443 -1.48 -28.15 17.54
C TRP A 443 -1.47 -29.61 17.05
N VAL A 444 -0.32 -30.28 17.07
CA VAL A 444 -0.19 -31.72 16.77
C VAL A 444 -0.97 -32.59 17.77
N GLU A 445 -1.07 -32.19 19.04
CA GLU A 445 -1.94 -32.78 20.06
C GLU A 445 -3.43 -32.42 19.89
N GLY A 446 -3.82 -31.72 18.81
CA GLY A 446 -5.20 -31.32 18.52
C GLY A 446 -5.69 -30.06 19.24
N LYS A 447 -4.82 -29.35 19.97
CA LYS A 447 -5.17 -28.13 20.73
C LYS A 447 -5.08 -26.90 19.82
N TRP A 448 -5.90 -26.82 18.77
CA TRP A 448 -5.84 -25.71 17.81
C TRP A 448 -6.27 -24.35 18.39
N GLU A 449 -6.93 -24.32 19.55
CA GLU A 449 -7.16 -23.11 20.34
C GLU A 449 -5.90 -22.58 21.04
N TYR A 450 -4.80 -23.34 21.07
CA TYR A 450 -3.51 -22.84 21.55
C TYR A 450 -3.03 -21.75 20.59
N GLU A 451 -2.88 -20.52 21.08
CA GLU A 451 -2.31 -19.43 20.28
C GLU A 451 -0.79 -19.40 20.34
N SER A 452 -0.17 -18.95 19.25
CA SER A 452 1.25 -18.60 19.25
C SER A 452 1.38 -17.14 18.79
N ALA A 453 2.30 -16.43 19.42
CA ALA A 453 2.44 -14.99 19.26
C ALA A 453 3.88 -14.58 18.97
N LEU A 454 4.01 -13.53 18.17
CA LEU A 454 5.21 -12.72 18.11
C LEU A 454 5.30 -11.94 19.43
N GLU A 455 5.93 -12.51 20.45
CA GLU A 455 6.26 -11.81 21.69
C GLU A 455 7.69 -11.22 21.63
N GLU A 456 7.92 -10.11 22.33
CA GLU A 456 9.16 -9.32 22.26
C GLU A 456 10.43 -10.10 22.63
N ALA A 457 11.17 -10.53 21.61
CA ALA A 457 12.42 -11.27 21.76
C ALA A 457 13.63 -10.32 21.93
N ALA A 458 13.61 -9.47 22.96
CA ALA A 458 14.59 -8.40 23.17
C ALA A 458 16.06 -8.87 23.15
N SER A 459 16.34 -10.09 23.62
CA SER A 459 17.68 -10.70 23.63
C SER A 459 18.08 -11.42 22.33
N ASN A 460 17.15 -11.71 21.41
CA ASN A 460 17.44 -12.52 20.21
C ASN A 460 18.31 -11.74 19.21
N TYR A 461 19.39 -12.35 18.72
CA TYR A 461 20.33 -11.72 17.79
C TYR A 461 19.83 -11.68 16.34
N PHE A 462 18.99 -12.63 15.92
CA PHE A 462 18.68 -12.85 14.50
C PHE A 462 17.36 -12.24 14.04
N TYR A 463 16.42 -12.05 14.95
CA TYR A 463 15.21 -11.27 14.73
C TYR A 463 14.87 -10.49 16.01
N LYS A 464 14.11 -9.41 15.84
CA LYS A 464 13.41 -8.72 16.91
C LYS A 464 11.92 -8.82 16.65
N VAL A 465 11.17 -8.85 17.73
CA VAL A 465 9.76 -8.47 17.71
C VAL A 465 9.69 -7.15 18.46
N VAL A 466 9.09 -6.13 17.86
CA VAL A 466 8.97 -4.77 18.41
C VAL A 466 7.56 -4.30 18.09
N GLU A 467 6.80 -3.83 19.09
CA GLU A 467 5.40 -3.39 18.89
C GLU A 467 4.46 -4.52 18.39
N GLY A 468 4.87 -5.78 18.55
CA GLY A 468 4.21 -6.98 18.00
C GLY A 468 4.85 -7.55 16.72
N GLU A 469 5.86 -6.86 16.17
CA GLU A 469 6.15 -6.95 14.74
C GLU A 469 7.56 -7.39 14.37
N LEU A 470 7.67 -8.14 13.27
CA LEU A 470 8.85 -8.95 12.99
C LEU A 470 9.91 -8.21 12.17
N PHE A 471 11.05 -7.92 12.81
CA PHE A 471 12.25 -7.38 12.16
C PHE A 471 13.34 -8.44 12.11
N VAL A 472 13.71 -8.86 10.90
CA VAL A 472 14.66 -9.94 10.70
C VAL A 472 16.01 -9.39 10.27
N LYS A 473 17.08 -9.83 10.93
CA LYS A 473 18.40 -9.23 10.81
C LYS A 473 18.95 -9.30 9.39
N VAL A 474 19.51 -8.21 8.92
CA VAL A 474 20.34 -8.18 7.71
C VAL A 474 21.55 -9.10 7.93
N LYS A 475 21.67 -10.13 7.11
CA LYS A 475 22.80 -11.08 7.14
C LYS A 475 24.00 -10.53 6.40
N GLU A 476 23.76 -10.03 5.19
CA GLU A 476 24.78 -9.51 4.27
C GLU A 476 24.14 -8.47 3.36
N CYS A 477 24.90 -7.43 3.00
CA CYS A 477 24.55 -6.48 1.95
C CYS A 477 25.72 -6.35 0.97
N GLY A 478 25.41 -6.13 -0.30
CA GLY A 478 26.38 -6.01 -1.37
C GLY A 478 25.86 -5.14 -2.52
N TRP A 479 26.43 -5.34 -3.69
CA TRP A 479 26.04 -4.73 -4.96
C TRP A 479 26.10 -5.79 -6.06
N THR A 480 25.32 -5.64 -7.13
CA THR A 480 25.53 -6.44 -8.35
C THR A 480 26.90 -6.11 -8.94
N GLN A 481 27.65 -7.12 -9.38
CA GLN A 481 28.96 -6.89 -10.00
C GLN A 481 28.77 -6.36 -11.42
N THR A 482 29.34 -5.18 -11.72
CA THR A 482 29.63 -4.76 -13.10
C THR A 482 30.77 -5.63 -13.64
N ALA A 483 30.45 -6.86 -14.02
CA ALA A 483 31.36 -7.79 -14.66
C ALA A 483 31.63 -7.34 -16.11
N VAL A 484 32.48 -6.33 -16.25
CA VAL A 484 33.00 -5.83 -17.54
C VAL A 484 34.44 -6.33 -17.68
N PRO A 485 34.68 -7.39 -18.47
CA PRO A 485 36.01 -7.65 -19.03
C PRO A 485 36.46 -6.41 -19.81
N GLN A 486 37.75 -6.07 -19.77
CA GLN A 486 38.25 -4.79 -20.29
C GLN A 486 38.06 -4.59 -21.81
N ASP A 487 37.64 -5.63 -22.54
CA ASP A 487 37.45 -5.65 -23.99
C ASP A 487 35.97 -5.63 -24.43
N ALA A 488 35.01 -5.48 -23.50
CA ALA A 488 33.57 -5.54 -23.79
C ALA A 488 32.90 -4.15 -23.87
N HIS A 489 32.55 -3.71 -25.09
CA HIS A 489 31.70 -2.53 -25.28
C HIS A 489 30.22 -2.80 -24.93
N ALA A 490 29.55 -1.77 -24.41
CA ALA A 490 28.15 -1.71 -23.96
C ALA A 490 27.80 -2.55 -22.71
N SER A 491 27.56 -1.85 -21.59
CA SER A 491 26.80 -2.39 -20.47
C SER A 491 25.32 -2.53 -20.87
N ALA A 492 24.78 -3.74 -20.83
CA ALA A 492 23.34 -3.95 -20.97
C ALA A 492 22.59 -3.23 -19.84
N ALA A 493 21.45 -2.61 -20.17
CA ALA A 493 20.55 -2.06 -19.17
C ALA A 493 19.70 -3.18 -18.54
N GLU A 494 19.31 -2.98 -17.29
CA GLU A 494 18.41 -3.85 -16.53
C GLU A 494 17.12 -3.09 -16.23
N THR A 495 15.96 -3.68 -16.56
CA THR A 495 14.66 -3.10 -16.20
C THR A 495 14.45 -3.18 -14.69
N VAL A 496 13.89 -2.15 -14.07
CA VAL A 496 13.46 -2.12 -12.67
C VAL A 496 12.04 -1.56 -12.56
N TYR A 497 11.27 -2.11 -11.62
CA TYR A 497 9.82 -1.97 -11.44
C TYR A 497 9.48 -1.39 -10.05
N ASP A 498 8.33 -0.73 -9.93
CA ASP A 498 7.81 -0.14 -8.68
C ASP A 498 6.26 -0.09 -8.69
N LEU A 499 5.62 -0.01 -7.52
CA LEU A 499 4.17 -0.09 -7.33
C LEU A 499 3.64 1.06 -6.44
N SER A 500 2.51 1.66 -6.81
CA SER A 500 1.77 2.60 -5.93
C SER A 500 0.47 1.97 -5.45
N VAL A 501 0.24 1.95 -4.13
CA VAL A 501 -0.71 1.03 -3.47
C VAL A 501 -1.58 1.77 -2.44
N GLU A 502 -2.91 1.59 -2.52
CA GLU A 502 -3.89 2.47 -1.87
C GLU A 502 -3.79 2.55 -0.34
N ASP A 503 -4.20 3.71 0.21
CA ASP A 503 -4.04 4.18 1.61
C ASP A 503 -2.60 4.31 2.13
N ASP A 504 -1.76 3.29 1.89
CA ASP A 504 -0.57 3.00 2.70
C ASP A 504 0.76 3.25 1.96
N HIS A 505 0.71 3.57 0.66
CA HIS A 505 1.86 4.00 -0.16
C HIS A 505 3.05 3.01 -0.13
N SER A 506 2.78 1.70 0.04
CA SER A 506 3.77 0.68 0.45
C SER A 506 3.36 -0.73 -0.01
N PHE A 507 4.31 -1.64 -0.29
CA PHE A 507 4.01 -3.00 -0.77
C PHE A 507 5.01 -4.11 -0.42
N VAL A 508 4.48 -5.33 -0.31
CA VAL A 508 4.96 -6.69 -0.01
C VAL A 508 6.12 -7.30 -0.82
N ALA A 509 7.28 -6.67 -1.02
CA ALA A 509 8.33 -7.19 -1.92
C ALA A 509 9.41 -8.04 -1.24
N GLU A 510 9.50 -9.34 -1.57
CA GLU A 510 10.36 -10.35 -0.92
C GLU A 510 10.29 -10.28 0.62
N PHE A 511 9.07 -10.01 1.11
CA PHE A 511 8.70 -9.73 2.50
C PHE A 511 8.97 -8.29 3.07
N ALA A 512 9.40 -7.25 2.31
CA ALA A 512 9.69 -5.84 2.76
C ALA A 512 8.96 -4.65 1.98
N VAL A 513 9.09 -3.31 2.27
CA VAL A 513 8.09 -2.16 1.99
C VAL A 513 8.61 -0.65 1.80
N ALA A 514 7.78 0.43 1.47
CA ALA A 514 8.10 1.91 1.09
C ALA A 514 7.09 3.13 1.46
N HIS A 515 7.30 4.49 1.16
CA HIS A 515 6.37 5.72 1.40
C HIS A 515 6.78 7.21 0.90
N ASN A 516 5.91 8.30 0.69
CA ASN A 516 6.23 9.69 0.06
C ASN A 516 5.27 11.04 0.19
N CYS A 517 5.66 12.41 0.09
CA CYS A 517 4.82 13.74 -0.16
C CYS A 517 5.34 15.33 -0.26
N TYR A 518 5.45 16.17 -1.39
CA TYR A 518 5.88 17.71 -1.50
C TYR A 518 5.36 18.82 -2.62
N VAL A 519 6.07 19.90 -3.22
CA VAL A 519 5.60 21.19 -4.03
C VAL A 519 6.57 22.00 -5.09
N ILE A 520 6.22 22.76 -6.24
CA ILE A 520 7.17 23.41 -7.33
C ILE A 520 6.77 24.64 -8.33
N PRO A 521 7.69 25.46 -8.99
CA PRO A 521 7.48 26.59 -10.00
C PRO A 521 8.05 26.47 -11.48
N PHE A 522 7.63 27.33 -12.46
CA PHE A 522 8.20 27.42 -13.85
C PHE A 522 9.40 28.39 -13.98
N LYS A 523 10.30 28.16 -14.96
CA LYS A 523 11.58 28.90 -15.11
C LYS A 523 11.58 29.96 -16.23
N ASP A 524 11.09 29.63 -17.42
CA ASP A 524 10.88 30.57 -18.54
C ASP A 524 9.77 30.09 -19.53
N ASP A 525 9.56 30.87 -20.60
CA ASP A 525 8.64 30.59 -21.71
C ASP A 525 9.31 29.71 -22.80
N SER A 526 9.57 28.45 -22.43
CA SER A 526 10.16 27.42 -23.30
C SER A 526 9.54 26.03 -23.09
N ILE A 527 9.73 25.13 -24.07
CA ILE A 527 9.29 23.73 -23.95
C ILE A 527 10.13 23.03 -22.87
N GLU A 528 11.40 23.36 -22.80
CA GLU A 528 12.38 22.86 -21.83
C GLU A 528 11.94 23.18 -20.39
N SER A 529 11.52 24.43 -20.12
CA SER A 529 10.93 24.86 -18.85
C SER A 529 9.63 24.11 -18.52
N ILE A 530 8.73 23.95 -19.49
CA ILE A 530 7.47 23.21 -19.29
C ILE A 530 7.72 21.73 -18.93
N PHE A 531 8.62 21.05 -19.64
CA PHE A 531 8.94 19.64 -19.36
C PHE A 531 9.81 19.46 -18.12
N GLN A 532 10.69 20.41 -17.79
CA GLN A 532 11.43 20.39 -16.52
C GLN A 532 10.48 20.65 -15.33
N TRP A 533 9.49 21.55 -15.44
CA TRP A 533 8.41 21.68 -14.45
C TRP A 533 7.67 20.37 -14.28
N MET A 534 7.26 19.71 -15.37
CA MET A 534 6.55 18.42 -15.28
C MET A 534 7.43 17.29 -14.70
N LYS A 535 8.76 17.31 -14.92
CA LYS A 535 9.71 16.39 -14.29
C LYS A 535 9.90 16.67 -12.79
N GLU A 536 9.99 17.93 -12.40
CA GLU A 536 10.10 18.34 -11.00
C GLU A 536 8.77 18.06 -10.27
N ALA A 537 7.63 18.40 -10.87
CA ALA A 537 6.29 18.08 -10.39
C ALA A 537 6.07 16.57 -10.32
N ALA A 538 6.50 15.79 -11.33
CA ALA A 538 6.51 14.33 -11.30
C ALA A 538 7.37 13.76 -10.16
N ARG A 539 8.58 14.29 -9.96
CA ARG A 539 9.39 13.96 -8.76
C ARG A 539 8.60 14.29 -7.51
N THR A 540 7.92 15.42 -7.47
CA THR A 540 7.14 15.81 -6.31
C THR A 540 5.85 15.02 -6.10
N TYR A 541 5.16 14.53 -7.13
CA TYR A 541 3.97 13.68 -6.99
C TYR A 541 4.35 12.22 -6.72
N SER A 542 5.46 11.72 -7.31
CA SER A 542 6.07 10.43 -6.94
C SER A 542 6.65 10.47 -5.53
N LEU A 543 7.09 11.65 -5.11
CA LEU A 543 7.32 11.99 -3.72
C LEU A 543 6.04 12.65 -3.16
N GLY A 544 4.84 12.09 -3.46
CA GLY A 544 3.46 12.20 -2.93
C GLY A 544 2.66 13.52 -2.97
N GLY A 545 3.20 14.55 -3.60
CA GLY A 545 2.92 15.96 -3.33
C GLY A 545 1.62 16.60 -3.83
N GLY A 546 1.52 17.88 -3.48
CA GLY A 546 0.50 18.80 -3.93
C GLY A 546 1.13 20.09 -4.45
N VAL A 547 1.17 20.26 -5.77
CA VAL A 547 1.88 21.35 -6.47
C VAL A 547 0.92 22.49 -6.81
N GLY A 548 1.38 23.74 -6.69
CA GLY A 548 0.78 24.87 -7.38
C GLY A 548 1.69 25.33 -8.51
N GLY A 549 1.15 25.75 -9.66
CA GLY A 549 1.93 26.34 -10.75
C GLY A 549 1.12 27.43 -11.45
N ASP A 550 1.78 28.52 -11.84
CA ASP A 550 1.16 29.58 -12.65
C ASP A 550 1.66 29.51 -14.10
N ILE A 551 0.73 29.53 -15.07
CA ILE A 551 1.05 29.42 -16.50
C ILE A 551 1.03 30.77 -17.24
N SER A 552 0.93 31.90 -16.54
CA SER A 552 0.86 33.24 -17.15
C SER A 552 2.18 33.66 -17.82
N VAL A 553 3.28 33.00 -17.46
CA VAL A 553 4.60 33.16 -18.11
C VAL A 553 4.66 32.49 -19.50
N LEU A 554 3.76 31.56 -19.81
CA LEU A 554 3.76 30.83 -21.07
C LEU A 554 2.96 31.59 -22.14
N ARG A 555 3.51 31.70 -23.36
CA ARG A 555 2.93 32.52 -24.43
C ARG A 555 1.54 32.04 -24.89
N PRO A 556 0.60 32.97 -25.18
CA PRO A 556 -0.78 32.65 -25.55
C PRO A 556 -0.91 32.01 -26.93
N ALA A 557 -2.10 31.51 -27.24
CA ALA A 557 -2.41 30.87 -28.51
C ALA A 557 -2.22 31.87 -29.67
N GLY A 558 -1.59 31.41 -30.76
CA GLY A 558 -1.27 32.25 -31.92
C GLY A 558 -0.01 33.11 -31.79
N ALA A 559 0.59 33.25 -30.60
CA ALA A 559 1.86 33.95 -30.42
C ALA A 559 2.98 33.31 -31.26
N PRO A 560 3.93 34.07 -31.84
CA PRO A 560 4.97 33.51 -32.72
C PRO A 560 5.91 32.53 -31.97
N VAL A 561 6.42 31.52 -32.69
CA VAL A 561 7.47 30.60 -32.22
C VAL A 561 8.50 30.34 -33.31
N ASN A 562 9.78 30.28 -32.95
CA ASN A 562 10.88 30.01 -33.87
C ASN A 562 11.09 28.49 -34.08
N ASN A 563 10.05 27.79 -34.54
CA ASN A 563 10.10 26.37 -34.87
C ASN A 563 9.12 26.04 -36.03
N ALA A 564 9.00 24.75 -36.38
CA ALA A 564 8.18 24.31 -37.51
C ALA A 564 6.68 24.68 -37.43
N ALA A 565 6.13 24.90 -36.22
CA ALA A 565 4.72 25.28 -36.03
C ALA A 565 4.44 26.76 -36.37
N ARG A 566 5.46 27.62 -36.33
CA ARG A 566 5.41 29.10 -36.52
C ARG A 566 4.58 29.89 -35.50
N THR A 567 3.50 29.33 -34.96
CA THR A 567 2.70 29.90 -33.87
C THR A 567 2.47 28.91 -32.73
N SER A 568 2.21 29.45 -31.53
CA SER A 568 1.97 28.70 -30.29
C SER A 568 0.55 28.14 -30.23
N THR A 569 0.41 26.97 -29.60
CA THR A 569 -0.87 26.37 -29.21
C THR A 569 -1.46 26.96 -27.92
N GLY A 570 -0.76 27.89 -27.27
CA GLY A 570 -1.20 28.60 -26.06
C GLY A 570 -0.85 27.90 -24.75
N SER A 571 -0.86 28.67 -23.66
CA SER A 571 -0.47 28.18 -22.32
C SER A 571 -1.39 27.05 -21.85
N ILE A 572 -2.68 27.15 -22.21
CA ILE A 572 -3.72 26.16 -21.91
C ILE A 572 -3.42 24.79 -22.53
N SER A 573 -2.78 24.73 -23.70
CA SER A 573 -2.55 23.46 -24.40
C SER A 573 -1.70 22.47 -23.59
N PHE A 574 -0.84 22.98 -22.70
CA PHE A 574 -0.03 22.16 -21.79
C PHE A 574 -0.73 21.83 -20.47
N MET A 575 -1.82 22.53 -20.08
CA MET A 575 -2.57 22.24 -18.84
C MET A 575 -3.09 20.80 -18.80
N GLU A 576 -3.50 20.28 -19.96
CA GLU A 576 -3.98 18.90 -20.07
C GLU A 576 -2.86 17.89 -19.80
N LEU A 577 -1.64 18.18 -20.28
CA LEU A 577 -0.46 17.36 -20.01
C LEU A 577 -0.01 17.46 -18.54
N MET A 578 -0.01 18.66 -17.94
CA MET A 578 0.26 18.84 -16.50
C MET A 578 -0.78 18.12 -15.62
N SER A 579 -2.06 18.20 -16.00
CA SER A 579 -3.15 17.44 -15.39
C SER A 579 -2.90 15.94 -15.51
N LEU A 580 -2.51 15.45 -16.69
CA LEU A 580 -2.21 14.04 -16.92
C LEU A 580 -1.00 13.60 -16.07
N THR A 581 0.10 14.35 -16.03
CA THR A 581 1.24 14.08 -15.12
C THR A 581 0.80 13.97 -13.65
N THR A 582 -0.15 14.80 -13.22
CA THR A 582 -0.70 14.79 -11.86
C THR A 582 -1.58 13.56 -11.59
N GLY A 583 -2.37 13.12 -12.58
CA GLY A 583 -3.21 11.93 -12.48
C GLY A 583 -2.42 10.62 -12.57
N THR A 584 -1.50 10.54 -13.54
CA THR A 584 -0.59 9.40 -13.80
C THR A 584 0.38 9.15 -12.66
N ILE A 585 0.71 10.18 -11.88
CA ILE A 585 1.61 10.10 -10.72
C ILE A 585 0.81 10.40 -9.43
N GLY A 586 -0.48 10.04 -9.43
CA GLY A 586 -1.29 9.99 -8.22
C GLY A 586 -0.91 8.79 -7.35
N GLN A 587 -0.92 8.97 -6.03
CA GLN A 587 -0.52 7.90 -5.11
C GLN A 587 -1.71 7.31 -4.39
N SER A 588 -1.90 6.01 -4.49
CA SER A 588 -2.47 5.28 -3.36
C SER A 588 -3.91 5.71 -2.98
N GLY A 589 -4.81 5.88 -3.94
CA GLY A 589 -6.16 6.44 -3.73
C GLY A 589 -6.16 7.96 -3.53
N ARG A 590 -5.06 8.53 -3.04
CA ARG A 590 -4.77 9.96 -2.94
C ARG A 590 -4.07 10.48 -4.20
N ARG A 591 -4.87 10.68 -5.25
CA ARG A 591 -4.56 11.49 -6.43
C ARG A 591 -3.68 12.71 -6.07
N GLY A 592 -2.64 12.98 -6.88
CA GLY A 592 -1.81 14.17 -6.72
C GLY A 592 -2.66 15.45 -6.80
N ALA A 593 -2.35 16.44 -5.96
CA ALA A 593 -3.07 17.70 -5.97
C ALA A 593 -2.33 18.71 -6.87
N LEU A 594 -3.02 19.33 -7.82
CA LEU A 594 -2.49 20.41 -8.65
C LEU A 594 -3.44 21.60 -8.62
N MET A 595 -2.93 22.79 -8.33
CA MET A 595 -3.56 24.06 -8.72
C MET A 595 -2.81 24.63 -9.93
N ILE A 596 -3.53 24.92 -11.01
CA ILE A 596 -3.02 25.74 -12.11
C ILE A 596 -3.64 27.13 -11.99
N THR A 597 -2.82 28.18 -11.95
CA THR A 597 -3.27 29.57 -11.99
C THR A 597 -2.91 30.28 -13.29
N ILE A 598 -3.70 31.31 -13.62
CA ILE A 598 -3.42 32.25 -14.71
C ILE A 598 -3.83 33.67 -14.28
N ALA A 599 -3.19 34.70 -14.81
CA ALA A 599 -3.58 36.09 -14.58
C ALA A 599 -4.86 36.48 -15.34
N ASP A 600 -5.65 37.38 -14.75
CA ASP A 600 -6.87 37.96 -15.33
C ASP A 600 -6.63 38.77 -16.62
N ASN A 601 -5.42 39.28 -16.82
CA ASN A 601 -4.98 39.96 -18.04
C ASN A 601 -4.28 39.03 -19.04
N HIS A 602 -4.20 37.71 -18.85
CA HIS A 602 -3.55 36.84 -19.84
C HIS A 602 -4.45 36.65 -21.08
N PRO A 603 -3.95 36.74 -22.34
CA PRO A 603 -4.78 36.61 -23.53
C PRO A 603 -5.56 35.29 -23.66
N ASP A 604 -5.05 34.20 -23.09
CA ASP A 604 -5.74 32.90 -23.07
C ASP A 604 -6.82 32.81 -21.96
N VAL A 605 -6.95 33.78 -21.04
CA VAL A 605 -7.83 33.67 -19.85
C VAL A 605 -9.28 33.31 -20.18
N LEU A 606 -9.84 33.83 -21.28
CA LEU A 606 -11.20 33.52 -21.72
C LEU A 606 -11.40 32.06 -22.14
N GLU A 607 -10.35 31.35 -22.58
CA GLU A 607 -10.42 29.92 -22.85
C GLU A 607 -10.07 29.09 -21.59
N PHE A 608 -9.30 29.67 -20.66
CA PHE A 608 -9.01 29.06 -19.35
C PHE A 608 -10.29 28.91 -18.52
N THR A 609 -11.18 29.91 -18.53
CA THR A 609 -12.51 29.81 -17.88
C THR A 609 -13.47 28.81 -18.54
N LYS A 610 -13.10 28.27 -19.71
CA LYS A 610 -13.90 27.32 -20.50
C LYS A 610 -13.33 25.89 -20.50
N ILE A 611 -12.05 25.71 -20.15
CA ILE A 611 -11.31 24.46 -20.44
C ILE A 611 -11.93 23.21 -19.79
N LYS A 612 -12.48 23.32 -18.59
CA LYS A 612 -13.13 22.22 -17.85
C LYS A 612 -14.62 22.04 -18.15
N ARG A 613 -15.22 22.87 -19.01
CA ARG A 613 -16.60 22.66 -19.50
C ARG A 613 -16.72 21.37 -20.33
N ASN A 614 -15.61 20.93 -20.92
CA ASN A 614 -15.44 19.52 -21.29
C ASN A 614 -14.81 18.75 -20.11
N LEU A 615 -15.64 17.99 -19.40
CA LEU A 615 -15.26 17.17 -18.24
C LEU A 615 -14.21 16.07 -18.54
N SER A 616 -13.91 15.79 -19.81
CA SER A 616 -12.81 14.87 -20.17
C SER A 616 -11.42 15.50 -20.01
N ARG A 617 -11.33 16.84 -20.01
CA ARG A 617 -10.06 17.60 -20.07
C ARG A 617 -9.67 18.17 -18.71
N VAL A 618 -8.36 18.31 -18.49
CA VAL A 618 -7.77 18.90 -17.27
C VAL A 618 -8.34 18.30 -15.95
N ARG A 619 -8.71 17.01 -15.98
CA ARG A 619 -9.27 16.29 -14.82
C ARG A 619 -8.35 16.33 -13.60
N TYR A 620 -7.05 16.33 -13.87
CA TYR A 620 -5.90 16.30 -12.95
C TYR A 620 -5.74 17.48 -11.98
N ALA A 621 -6.29 18.66 -12.31
CA ALA A 621 -6.02 19.90 -11.57
C ALA A 621 -7.28 20.63 -11.12
N ASN A 622 -7.16 21.42 -10.06
CA ASN A 622 -7.99 22.59 -9.78
C ASN A 622 -7.47 23.75 -10.63
N ILE A 623 -8.34 24.66 -11.08
CA ILE A 623 -7.94 25.85 -11.82
C ILE A 623 -8.51 27.14 -11.20
N SER A 624 -7.72 28.20 -11.15
CA SER A 624 -8.15 29.51 -10.61
C SER A 624 -7.54 30.69 -11.38
N VAL A 625 -8.27 31.80 -11.49
CA VAL A 625 -7.78 33.04 -12.08
C VAL A 625 -7.30 33.99 -10.97
N ARG A 626 -6.11 34.56 -11.15
CA ARG A 626 -5.50 35.58 -10.30
C ARG A 626 -6.06 36.94 -10.70
N ILE A 627 -6.96 37.47 -9.87
CA ILE A 627 -7.77 38.68 -10.11
C ILE A 627 -7.07 39.92 -9.53
N SER A 628 -6.83 40.92 -10.36
CA SER A 628 -6.41 42.27 -9.95
C SER A 628 -7.60 43.11 -9.46
N ASP A 629 -7.32 44.15 -8.67
CA ASP A 629 -8.34 45.15 -8.37
C ASP A 629 -8.72 45.96 -9.62
N ALA A 630 -7.79 46.08 -10.57
CA ALA A 630 -8.00 46.85 -11.81
C ALA A 630 -9.09 46.19 -12.67
N PHE A 631 -9.07 44.86 -12.77
CA PHE A 631 -10.16 44.10 -13.37
C PHE A 631 -11.47 44.28 -12.62
N MET A 632 -11.48 44.18 -11.28
CA MET A 632 -12.72 44.34 -10.51
C MET A 632 -13.35 45.72 -10.68
N ARG A 633 -12.55 46.80 -10.68
CA ARG A 633 -13.04 48.16 -11.00
C ARG A 633 -13.63 48.25 -12.42
N ALA A 634 -13.03 47.56 -13.39
CA ALA A 634 -13.56 47.48 -14.75
C ALA A 634 -14.85 46.63 -14.82
N VAL A 635 -14.99 45.57 -14.03
CA VAL A 635 -16.22 44.77 -13.93
C VAL A 635 -17.36 45.61 -13.34
N GLU A 636 -17.11 46.34 -12.26
CA GLU A 636 -18.09 47.24 -11.63
C GLU A 636 -18.57 48.31 -12.61
N ALA A 637 -17.64 49.04 -13.24
CA ALA A 637 -17.93 50.15 -14.13
C ALA A 637 -18.61 49.77 -15.47
N ASP A 638 -18.66 48.47 -15.82
CA ASP A 638 -18.85 48.01 -17.21
C ASP A 638 -17.81 48.67 -18.12
N GLY A 639 -16.54 48.43 -17.80
CA GLY A 639 -15.37 48.90 -18.52
C GLY A 639 -14.80 47.87 -19.49
N ASP A 640 -13.85 48.36 -20.28
CA ASP A 640 -12.97 47.51 -21.07
C ASP A 640 -11.85 46.94 -20.21
N TRP A 641 -11.30 45.80 -20.61
CA TRP A 641 -10.18 45.12 -19.97
C TRP A 641 -9.15 44.73 -21.02
N GLU A 642 -7.89 45.08 -20.81
CA GLU A 642 -6.80 44.68 -21.69
C GLU A 642 -6.28 43.29 -21.28
N LEU A 643 -6.23 42.39 -22.26
CA LEU A 643 -5.48 41.15 -22.14
C LEU A 643 -4.15 41.30 -22.86
N SER A 644 -3.05 41.13 -22.13
CA SER A 644 -1.68 41.47 -22.52
C SER A 644 -0.71 40.32 -22.20
N PHE A 645 0.18 39.98 -23.14
CA PHE A 645 1.35 39.16 -22.90
C PHE A 645 2.55 39.75 -23.64
N GLU A 646 3.69 39.91 -22.97
CA GLU A 646 4.91 40.46 -23.57
C GLU A 646 6.17 39.77 -23.02
N ASN A 647 7.07 39.39 -23.93
CA ASN A 647 8.47 39.05 -23.67
C ASN A 647 9.33 39.26 -24.93
N ASP A 648 10.65 39.06 -24.82
CA ASP A 648 11.66 39.19 -25.89
C ASP A 648 11.32 38.52 -27.25
N ARG A 649 10.34 37.62 -27.29
CA ARG A 649 9.99 36.79 -28.44
C ARG A 649 8.54 36.95 -28.91
N ALA A 650 7.66 37.58 -28.14
CA ALA A 650 6.25 37.75 -28.47
C ALA A 650 5.63 38.90 -27.67
N SER A 651 4.87 39.76 -28.36
CA SER A 651 3.95 40.73 -27.75
C SER A 651 2.55 40.53 -28.34
N VAL A 652 1.53 40.45 -27.49
CA VAL A 652 0.13 40.16 -27.83
C VAL A 652 -0.77 40.99 -26.92
N GLN A 653 -1.62 41.84 -27.51
CA GLN A 653 -2.63 42.63 -26.81
C GLN A 653 -4.01 42.44 -27.44
N ARG A 654 -5.06 42.32 -26.62
CA ARG A 654 -6.47 42.29 -27.03
C ARG A 654 -7.35 42.89 -25.94
N THR A 655 -8.09 43.95 -26.27
CA THR A 655 -9.16 44.47 -25.43
C THR A 655 -10.40 43.57 -25.48
N VAL A 656 -11.01 43.31 -24.32
CA VAL A 656 -12.32 42.64 -24.16
C VAL A 656 -13.18 43.44 -23.20
N ARG A 657 -14.45 43.09 -23.01
CA ARG A 657 -15.27 43.69 -21.94
C ARG A 657 -14.91 43.03 -20.61
N ALA A 658 -14.68 43.78 -19.54
CA ALA A 658 -14.35 43.20 -18.23
C ALA A 658 -15.47 42.24 -17.75
N ARG A 659 -16.72 42.64 -17.98
CA ARG A 659 -17.90 41.80 -17.70
C ARG A 659 -18.00 40.54 -18.58
N GLU A 660 -17.31 40.44 -19.72
CA GLU A 660 -17.27 39.19 -20.50
C GLU A 660 -16.49 38.12 -19.73
N VAL A 661 -15.27 38.45 -19.31
CA VAL A 661 -14.42 37.56 -18.49
C VAL A 661 -15.14 37.21 -17.17
N TRP A 662 -15.72 38.21 -16.49
CA TRP A 662 -16.44 37.99 -15.23
C TRP A 662 -17.69 37.11 -15.40
N ASN A 663 -18.49 37.33 -16.45
CA ASN A 663 -19.64 36.46 -16.71
C ASN A 663 -19.22 35.02 -17.03
N GLU A 664 -18.10 34.81 -17.74
CA GLU A 664 -17.58 33.47 -18.02
C GLU A 664 -16.96 32.80 -16.77
N LEU A 665 -16.38 33.56 -15.85
CA LEU A 665 -15.99 33.10 -14.50
C LEU A 665 -17.22 32.66 -13.69
N VAL A 666 -18.22 33.54 -13.57
CA VAL A 666 -19.46 33.27 -12.81
C VAL A 666 -20.24 32.08 -13.39
N ARG A 667 -20.30 31.95 -14.72
CA ARG A 667 -20.89 30.78 -15.39
C ARG A 667 -20.09 29.50 -15.10
N GLY A 668 -18.75 29.55 -15.19
CA GLY A 668 -17.88 28.42 -14.85
C GLY A 668 -18.10 27.94 -13.42
N ALA A 669 -17.99 28.85 -12.44
CA ALA A 669 -18.22 28.56 -11.03
C ALA A 669 -19.64 28.03 -10.74
N ARG A 670 -20.68 28.56 -11.40
CA ARG A 670 -22.06 28.08 -11.24
C ARG A 670 -22.31 26.70 -11.84
N ASP A 671 -21.82 26.45 -13.05
CA ASP A 671 -22.17 25.27 -13.85
C ASP A 671 -21.19 24.10 -13.66
N TYR A 672 -19.95 24.38 -13.22
CA TYR A 672 -18.84 23.42 -13.16
C TYR A 672 -17.98 23.54 -11.88
N ALA A 673 -18.35 24.40 -10.92
CA ALA A 673 -17.58 24.73 -9.71
C ALA A 673 -16.18 25.36 -9.94
N GLU A 674 -15.75 25.56 -11.18
CA GLU A 674 -14.43 26.07 -11.55
C GLU A 674 -14.48 26.95 -12.82
N PRO A 675 -13.54 27.90 -13.01
CA PRO A 675 -12.39 28.20 -12.15
C PRO A 675 -12.74 28.94 -10.86
N GLY A 676 -11.88 28.84 -9.86
CA GLY A 676 -11.89 29.73 -8.71
C GLY A 676 -11.35 31.13 -9.04
N VAL A 677 -11.50 32.05 -8.09
CA VAL A 677 -10.92 33.41 -8.15
C VAL A 677 -10.00 33.65 -6.95
N ILE A 678 -8.84 34.26 -7.19
CA ILE A 678 -7.84 34.56 -6.17
C ILE A 678 -7.49 36.06 -6.31
N PHE A 679 -7.89 36.89 -5.33
CA PHE A 679 -7.67 38.34 -5.38
C PHE A 679 -6.19 38.69 -5.16
N TRP A 680 -5.46 38.79 -6.26
CA TRP A 680 -4.00 38.75 -6.32
C TRP A 680 -3.35 40.05 -5.84
N ASP A 681 -3.87 41.20 -6.23
CA ASP A 681 -3.37 42.50 -5.74
C ASP A 681 -3.52 42.61 -4.21
N THR A 682 -4.61 42.07 -3.66
CA THR A 682 -4.83 41.97 -2.22
C THR A 682 -3.81 41.04 -1.56
N ILE A 683 -3.54 39.86 -2.13
CA ILE A 683 -2.48 38.97 -1.65
C ILE A 683 -1.10 39.65 -1.71
N LYS A 684 -0.73 40.29 -2.82
CA LYS A 684 0.59 40.92 -3.00
C LYS A 684 0.75 42.16 -2.11
N ARG A 685 -0.33 42.89 -1.78
CA ARG A 685 -0.29 44.00 -0.80
C ARG A 685 -0.09 43.53 0.64
N TRP A 686 -0.80 42.49 1.06
CA TRP A 686 -0.91 42.12 2.48
C TRP A 686 -0.01 40.93 2.88
N SER A 687 0.58 40.22 1.93
CA SER A 687 1.53 39.14 2.22
C SER A 687 2.88 39.69 2.67
N THR A 688 3.23 39.39 3.93
CA THR A 688 4.57 39.64 4.51
C THR A 688 5.72 39.00 3.72
N THR A 689 5.41 38.04 2.84
CA THR A 689 6.33 37.42 1.89
C THR A 689 6.94 38.42 0.90
N GLU A 690 6.14 39.39 0.42
CA GLU A 690 6.58 40.39 -0.55
C GLU A 690 7.56 41.39 0.05
N TYR A 691 7.32 41.79 1.31
CA TYR A 691 8.17 42.72 2.06
C TYR A 691 9.62 42.21 2.20
N ASN A 692 9.80 40.89 2.30
CA ASN A 692 11.11 40.24 2.39
C ASN A 692 11.68 39.80 1.01
N GLY A 693 11.09 40.25 -0.11
CA GLY A 693 11.63 40.01 -1.46
C GLY A 693 11.50 38.59 -2.00
N MET A 694 10.75 37.71 -1.34
CA MET A 694 10.61 36.29 -1.73
C MET A 694 9.74 36.08 -2.99
N ASN A 695 8.93 37.07 -3.37
CA ASN A 695 8.05 37.07 -4.55
C ASN A 695 7.13 35.84 -4.68
N VAL A 696 5.94 35.95 -4.08
CA VAL A 696 4.80 35.06 -4.29
C VAL A 696 4.45 35.00 -5.79
N ILE A 697 4.41 33.79 -6.35
CA ILE A 697 4.08 33.54 -7.76
C ILE A 697 2.71 32.88 -7.97
N THR A 698 2.30 32.00 -7.04
CA THR A 698 1.05 31.23 -7.11
C THR A 698 0.62 30.81 -5.69
N THR A 699 -0.40 29.98 -5.55
CA THR A 699 -0.80 29.34 -4.27
C THR A 699 -0.52 27.85 -4.29
N ASN A 700 -0.54 27.21 -3.13
CA ASN A 700 -0.65 25.75 -3.03
C ASN A 700 -2.02 25.23 -3.57
N PRO A 701 -2.23 23.90 -3.68
CA PRO A 701 -3.43 23.31 -4.29
C PRO A 701 -4.81 23.72 -3.73
N CYS A 702 -4.86 24.17 -2.47
CA CYS A 702 -6.10 24.55 -1.78
C CYS A 702 -6.31 26.08 -1.70
N SER A 703 -5.41 26.87 -2.30
CA SER A 703 -5.49 28.34 -2.46
C SER A 703 -5.24 29.19 -1.20
N GLU A 704 -5.00 28.58 -0.04
CA GLU A 704 -4.94 29.24 1.26
C GLU A 704 -3.55 29.82 1.60
N ILE A 705 -2.45 29.24 1.09
CA ILE A 705 -1.10 29.81 1.23
C ILE A 705 -0.56 30.29 -0.13
N PRO A 706 -0.31 31.60 -0.28
CA PRO A 706 0.49 32.14 -1.37
C PRO A 706 1.97 31.77 -1.18
N LEU A 707 2.65 31.28 -2.22
CA LEU A 707 4.00 30.72 -2.17
C LEU A 707 4.97 31.31 -3.20
N GLU A 708 6.22 31.45 -2.78
CA GLU A 708 7.41 31.70 -3.57
C GLU A 708 7.81 30.47 -4.43
N PRO A 709 8.74 30.63 -5.40
CA PRO A 709 9.38 29.49 -6.07
C PRO A 709 9.86 28.40 -5.09
N TYR A 710 9.37 27.17 -5.30
CA TYR A 710 9.65 25.98 -4.46
C TYR A 710 9.18 26.05 -2.99
N GLY A 711 8.46 27.09 -2.58
CA GLY A 711 7.97 27.27 -1.21
C GLY A 711 7.18 26.07 -0.69
N ALA A 712 7.45 25.69 0.55
CA ALA A 712 6.79 24.57 1.22
C ALA A 712 5.58 25.06 2.05
N CYS A 713 4.55 24.21 2.15
CA CYS A 713 3.33 24.53 2.90
C CYS A 713 3.32 23.77 4.25
N CYS A 714 3.84 24.42 5.29
CA CYS A 714 3.82 23.95 6.68
C CYS A 714 2.60 24.53 7.41
N LEU A 715 1.65 23.68 7.84
CA LEU A 715 0.30 24.12 8.27
C LEU A 715 -0.12 23.54 9.61
N GLY A 716 -1.05 24.20 10.28
CA GLY A 716 -1.94 23.63 11.29
C GLY A 716 -3.09 24.58 11.60
N ASN A 717 -4.11 24.11 12.32
CA ASN A 717 -5.32 24.88 12.63
C ASN A 717 -5.59 24.89 14.14
N LEU A 718 -5.95 26.04 14.72
CA LEU A 718 -6.49 26.10 16.08
C LEU A 718 -7.95 25.58 16.11
N GLY A 719 -8.29 24.74 17.08
CA GLY A 719 -9.67 24.30 17.33
C GLY A 719 -10.40 25.30 18.21
N LEU A 720 -11.25 26.16 17.63
CA LEU A 720 -11.77 27.34 18.34
C LEU A 720 -12.80 27.03 19.43
N ALA A 721 -13.57 25.95 19.29
CA ALA A 721 -14.54 25.51 20.30
C ALA A 721 -13.88 25.16 21.64
N GLU A 722 -12.63 24.68 21.63
CA GLU A 722 -11.84 24.35 22.83
C GLU A 722 -11.43 25.58 23.66
N PHE A 723 -11.82 26.79 23.23
CA PHE A 723 -11.55 28.06 23.89
C PHE A 723 -12.84 28.82 24.24
N VAL A 724 -13.91 28.11 24.60
CA VAL A 724 -15.14 28.67 25.17
C VAL A 724 -15.26 28.26 26.64
N LYS A 725 -15.51 29.24 27.53
CA LYS A 725 -15.88 29.01 28.94
C LYS A 725 -17.38 28.98 29.09
N ASP A 726 -17.87 28.29 30.12
CA ASP A 726 -19.29 28.23 30.51
C ASP A 726 -20.22 27.95 29.30
N GLU A 727 -19.80 27.00 28.47
CA GLU A 727 -20.46 26.62 27.22
C GLU A 727 -21.96 26.33 27.38
N PHE A 728 -22.75 26.70 26.36
CA PHE A 728 -24.22 26.57 26.34
C PHE A 728 -24.97 27.28 27.48
N THR A 729 -24.31 28.12 28.28
CA THR A 729 -24.94 28.98 29.31
C THR A 729 -25.06 30.44 28.86
N PRO A 730 -25.91 31.27 29.53
CA PRO A 730 -25.92 32.72 29.33
C PRO A 730 -24.68 33.45 29.86
N GLN A 731 -23.66 32.73 30.36
CA GLN A 731 -22.38 33.27 30.84
C GLN A 731 -21.23 33.00 29.84
N ALA A 732 -21.49 32.29 28.74
CA ALA A 732 -20.44 31.83 27.83
C ALA A 732 -19.54 32.95 27.31
N GLU A 733 -18.22 32.77 27.44
CA GLU A 733 -17.20 33.72 26.95
C GLU A 733 -16.03 33.01 26.26
N VAL A 734 -15.29 33.73 25.43
CA VAL A 734 -14.07 33.21 24.77
C VAL A 734 -12.89 33.28 25.72
N ASP A 735 -12.13 32.19 25.84
CA ASP A 735 -10.90 32.13 26.62
C ASP A 735 -9.70 32.70 25.86
N TRP A 736 -9.72 34.01 25.66
CA TRP A 736 -8.69 34.78 24.96
C TRP A 736 -7.27 34.53 25.47
N LEU A 737 -7.10 34.24 26.78
CA LEU A 737 -5.79 34.00 27.39
C LEU A 737 -5.17 32.69 26.86
N HIS A 738 -5.90 31.59 26.93
CA HIS A 738 -5.43 30.31 26.43
C HIS A 738 -5.41 30.26 24.90
N LEU A 739 -6.31 30.97 24.21
CA LEU A 739 -6.27 31.10 22.75
C LEU A 739 -5.02 31.84 22.27
N GLU A 740 -4.59 32.92 22.95
CA GLU A 740 -3.33 33.61 22.64
C GLU A 740 -2.12 32.70 22.92
N GLN A 741 -2.11 31.99 24.05
CA GLN A 741 -1.07 31.01 24.39
C GLN A 741 -0.96 29.91 23.31
N ALA A 742 -2.09 29.37 22.85
CA ALA A 742 -2.13 28.36 21.80
C ALA A 742 -1.63 28.91 20.46
N LEU A 743 -2.01 30.13 20.05
CA LEU A 743 -1.50 30.75 18.83
C LEU A 743 0.02 30.96 18.85
N ARG A 744 0.57 31.40 19.99
CA ARG A 744 2.02 31.56 20.20
C ARG A 744 2.76 30.23 20.10
N LEU A 745 2.22 29.17 20.72
CA LEU A 745 2.84 27.85 20.70
C LEU A 745 2.66 27.16 19.34
N ALA A 746 1.53 27.31 18.65
CA ALA A 746 1.33 26.85 17.26
C ALA A 746 2.34 27.48 16.30
N THR A 747 2.64 28.77 16.49
CA THR A 747 3.67 29.49 15.74
C THR A 747 5.05 28.86 15.95
N ARG A 748 5.48 28.65 17.20
CA ARG A 748 6.79 28.02 17.49
C ARG A 748 6.86 26.56 17.03
N PHE A 749 5.77 25.82 17.22
CA PHE A 749 5.65 24.43 16.81
C PHE A 749 5.86 24.25 15.30
N LEU A 750 5.16 25.03 14.46
CA LEU A 750 5.32 24.91 13.00
C LEU A 750 6.67 25.45 12.51
N ASP A 751 7.31 26.34 13.26
CA ASP A 751 8.67 26.82 12.97
C ASP A 751 9.69 25.67 13.12
N ASP A 752 9.65 24.95 14.24
CA ASP A 752 10.50 23.77 14.49
C ASP A 752 10.25 22.61 13.51
N ILE A 753 9.05 22.50 12.93
CA ILE A 753 8.74 21.53 11.87
C ILE A 753 9.59 21.75 10.60
N LEU A 754 10.02 22.97 10.32
CA LEU A 754 10.81 23.28 9.13
C LEU A 754 12.23 22.72 9.27
N ASP A 755 12.84 22.89 10.44
CA ASP A 755 14.12 22.26 10.78
C ASP A 755 13.99 20.73 10.87
N TYR A 756 12.87 20.23 11.43
CA TYR A 756 12.56 18.80 11.45
C TYR A 756 12.46 18.19 10.04
N ASN A 757 12.06 18.97 9.03
CA ASN A 757 11.93 18.51 7.64
C ASN A 757 13.09 18.91 6.71
N ALA A 758 14.10 19.60 7.24
CA ALA A 758 15.25 20.10 6.48
C ALA A 758 15.92 19.04 5.58
N ASP A 759 15.94 17.77 5.99
CA ASP A 759 16.58 16.66 5.28
C ASP A 759 15.62 15.81 4.42
N LYS A 760 14.34 16.21 4.32
CA LYS A 760 13.23 15.38 3.80
C LYS A 760 12.59 15.87 2.50
N HIS A 761 13.01 17.02 1.97
CA HIS A 761 12.47 17.58 0.72
C HIS A 761 13.00 16.83 -0.55
N PRO A 762 12.15 16.57 -1.57
CA PRO A 762 12.53 15.94 -2.85
C PRO A 762 13.60 16.65 -3.65
N LEU A 763 13.56 17.98 -3.63
CA LEU A 763 14.42 18.87 -4.41
C LEU A 763 15.23 19.74 -3.45
N PRO A 764 16.54 19.94 -3.68
CA PRO A 764 17.35 20.89 -2.92
C PRO A 764 16.71 22.29 -2.86
N GLU A 765 16.11 22.73 -3.96
CA GLU A 765 15.44 24.04 -4.06
C GLU A 765 14.25 24.19 -3.09
N GLN A 766 13.51 23.10 -2.81
CA GLN A 766 12.42 23.10 -1.84
C GLN A 766 12.93 23.16 -0.40
N ARG A 767 14.07 22.52 -0.12
CA ARG A 767 14.76 22.60 1.18
C ARG A 767 15.27 24.02 1.42
N GLU A 768 15.93 24.59 0.42
CA GLU A 768 16.49 25.94 0.47
C GLU A 768 15.39 26.99 0.65
N ALA A 769 14.29 26.92 -0.13
CA ALA A 769 13.12 27.77 0.05
C ALA A 769 12.51 27.62 1.46
N SER A 770 12.25 26.39 1.90
CA SER A 770 11.66 26.09 3.23
C SER A 770 12.47 26.65 4.41
N LEU A 771 13.80 26.51 4.37
CA LEU A 771 14.68 27.00 5.43
C LEU A 771 14.96 28.51 5.34
N TYR A 772 14.84 29.11 4.15
CA TYR A 772 15.01 30.55 3.95
C TYR A 772 13.74 31.35 4.29
N SER A 773 12.58 30.93 3.77
CA SER A 773 11.31 31.63 3.97
C SER A 773 10.68 31.35 5.34
N ARG A 774 11.01 30.19 5.91
CA ARG A 774 10.41 29.60 7.11
C ARG A 774 8.89 29.75 7.18
N ARG A 775 8.20 29.59 6.04
CA ARG A 775 6.75 29.85 6.01
C ARG A 775 5.96 28.76 6.73
N ILE A 776 5.14 29.23 7.65
CA ILE A 776 4.11 28.49 8.35
C ILE A 776 2.74 29.12 8.07
N GLY A 777 1.67 28.35 8.24
CA GLY A 777 0.29 28.84 8.25
C GLY A 777 -0.46 28.26 9.43
N VAL A 778 -0.79 29.11 10.41
CA VAL A 778 -1.74 28.78 11.48
C VAL A 778 -3.12 29.27 11.05
N GLY A 779 -3.99 28.35 10.64
CA GLY A 779 -5.40 28.59 10.40
C GLY A 779 -6.26 28.28 11.63
N PHE A 780 -7.55 28.04 11.42
CA PHE A 780 -8.48 27.66 12.48
C PHE A 780 -9.59 26.73 11.95
N THR A 781 -10.27 26.05 12.86
CA THR A 781 -11.45 25.21 12.62
C THR A 781 -12.43 25.38 13.79
N GLY A 782 -13.68 24.96 13.60
CA GLY A 782 -14.69 25.00 14.67
C GLY A 782 -15.32 26.38 14.93
N LEU A 783 -15.17 27.34 14.01
CA LEU A 783 -15.77 28.69 14.18
C LEU A 783 -17.31 28.64 14.24
N GLY A 784 -17.95 27.70 13.54
CA GLY A 784 -19.40 27.52 13.60
C GLY A 784 -19.90 26.79 14.86
N ASP A 785 -19.01 26.10 15.55
CA ASP A 785 -19.25 25.37 16.79
C ASP A 785 -18.96 26.24 18.04
N MET A 786 -18.21 27.34 17.83
CA MET A 786 -17.84 28.36 18.82
C MET A 786 -18.87 29.49 18.98
N LEU A 787 -19.78 29.66 18.01
CA LEU A 787 -20.69 30.82 17.86
C LEU A 787 -22.16 30.49 18.14
#